data_AF-D4DDF5-F1
#
_entry.id   AF-D4DDF5-F1
#
_cell.length_a   1.000
_cell.length_b   1.000
_cell.length_c   1.000
_cell.angle_alpha   90.00
_cell.angle_beta   90.00
_cell.angle_gamma   90.00
#
_symmetry.space_group_name_H-M   'P 1'
#
loop_
_entity.id
_entity.type
_entity.pdbx_description
1 polymer ?
#
loop_
_entity_poly.entity_id
_entity_poly.type
_entity_poly.pdbx_seq_one_letter_code
_entity_poly.pdbx_strand_id
1 'polypeptide(L)'
;MTQKIHRWNITHRLEKRSLLIAINSVAALSIFFFGYDQGMMGGVNNAKHYIELMGFGHTEAVNGSKHSPVITDSLLQGGIVSVYYLGTLVGALAGGMVGDRLGRIRSIALGAVWGIIGAALQCSAQNHVWMIFGTGILNAIVPVWATETAEHKSRGQFIAIEFTLNIFGVVVAYWLELWLVKKGRDEEARYILSKLRGTESEEDIARADAEFNDIKQVAALEETYSTSYLSMFTGRGSGKLHIGRRVHLVVWLQIMQEWVGIAGVTIYAPTIFRIAGFDAIKSQWISGLNNIFYMFATLICVFTLDRIGRRWTLYWGSAGQGIAMFLAGGFSRIGLDATAAGDGAKAASYGAAAASMIFIFTSVFGATWLTVPWLYPAEIFPLAVRARGNAWGVVGWSVGNGWLTLLCPVMFDAIGEKTLYIFAISNAITIPMVWALYPESNQRTLEDMDLLFAADTPWTWDAERTFAELKAQNTSPEIKQSRANRFGQPAQFQRKKNFDFNLRLCFTIVTFLSIFILQSARELPIDCCRSLYFLLEAVLSPSKLLSPQSCSVRSFLAVPFRRLGLRPNEPPQPLTRPLGLTFSPDQGEDTLQSQADRLPFVIPVEEHDLVIIGGGVAGYVAAIKAGQEGLKTVCIEKRGTLGGTCLNVGCIPSKSLLNNSHLYHTIMHDTKKRGIEVGDVKLNLEQMMKAKESSVEGLTKGIEFLLKKNKVDYLKGTGSFVDQNSVKVELNEGGERVVKGKNIIIATGSEATPFPGLTIDEQKIITSTGALSLKEVPKKMVVIGGGIIGLEMASVWSRLGSEVTVVEFLGQIGGPGMDAEISKQAQKLLGKQGIKFMTGTKVVSGDDSGSTVTLNVEAAKGGKEKTLEADVVLVAIGRRPYTAGLGLENIGIDIDDKGRLVIDQEYRTKSEHIRVIGDCTFGPMLAHKAEEEAVAAVEYITKGHGHVNYAAIPSVMYTYPEVAWVGQNEAEVKASGVEYRVGSFPFSANSRAKTNLDSEGQVKFIADAKTDRILGVHIIGPNAGEMIAEATLAIEYGASSEDVARTCHAHPTLAEAFKEAATATYSKAIHF
;
A
#
# COMPACT_ATOMS: atom_id res chain seq x y z
N MET A 1 27.76 13.58 36.01
CA MET A 1 27.49 12.19 36.44
C MET A 1 27.31 11.32 35.22
N THR A 2 28.20 10.36 35.03
CA THR A 2 28.25 9.46 33.87
C THR A 2 27.21 8.33 33.97
N GLN A 3 26.03 8.51 33.37
CA GLN A 3 25.23 7.35 32.93
C GLN A 3 25.52 7.07 31.44
N LYS A 4 26.29 6.00 31.19
CA LYS A 4 26.46 5.44 29.84
C LYS A 4 25.09 4.94 29.35
N ILE A 5 24.39 5.73 28.53
CA ILE A 5 23.17 5.26 27.85
C ILE A 5 23.57 4.12 26.89
N HIS A 6 22.65 3.19 26.72
CA HIS A 6 22.93 1.79 26.40
C HIS A 6 23.10 1.51 24.85
N ARG A 7 24.15 0.78 24.38
CA ARG A 7 24.27 -0.08 23.12
C ARG A 7 22.98 -0.50 22.39
N TRP A 8 21.82 -0.76 23.02
CA TRP A 8 20.61 -1.05 22.21
C TRP A 8 19.89 0.20 21.69
N ASN A 9 20.25 1.41 22.15
CA ASN A 9 19.46 2.60 21.83
C ASN A 9 19.58 2.96 20.34
N ILE A 10 18.44 2.96 19.64
CA ILE A 10 18.31 3.11 18.19
C ILE A 10 18.93 4.43 17.68
N THR A 11 19.04 5.43 18.56
CA THR A 11 19.66 6.77 18.36
C THR A 11 21.11 6.78 17.85
N HIS A 12 21.71 5.61 17.60
CA HIS A 12 23.09 5.43 17.16
C HIS A 12 23.30 4.75 15.82
N ARG A 13 22.28 4.08 15.30
CA ARG A 13 22.31 3.54 13.94
C ARG A 13 21.54 4.43 12.98
N LEU A 14 20.67 5.30 13.50
CA LEU A 14 19.77 6.15 12.75
C LEU A 14 19.85 7.59 13.23
N GLU A 15 19.83 8.54 12.30
CA GLU A 15 19.90 9.99 12.55
C GLU A 15 18.82 10.75 11.75
N LYS A 16 18.58 12.01 12.13
CA LYS A 16 17.70 12.96 11.42
C LYS A 16 16.34 12.32 11.08
N ARG A 17 15.95 12.31 9.80
CA ARG A 17 14.68 11.74 9.31
C ARG A 17 14.54 10.24 9.61
N SER A 18 15.63 9.47 9.54
CA SER A 18 15.58 8.02 9.80
C SER A 18 15.39 7.69 11.29
N LEU A 19 15.95 8.51 12.19
CA LEU A 19 15.70 8.39 13.62
C LEU A 19 14.26 8.77 13.99
N LEU A 20 13.76 9.87 13.42
CA LEU A 20 12.38 10.32 13.60
C LEU A 20 11.39 9.25 13.13
N ILE A 21 11.64 8.64 11.97
CA ILE A 21 10.86 7.51 11.45
C ILE A 21 10.91 6.33 12.43
N ALA A 22 12.09 5.91 12.90
CA ALA A 22 12.20 4.75 13.78
C ALA A 22 11.58 4.96 15.17
N ILE A 23 11.73 6.16 15.77
CA ILE A 23 11.04 6.52 17.01
C ILE A 23 9.53 6.44 16.81
N ASN A 24 9.02 7.00 15.71
CA ASN A 24 7.58 7.01 15.43
C ASN A 24 7.06 5.62 15.04
N SER A 25 7.85 4.76 14.39
CA SER A 25 7.51 3.35 14.16
C SER A 25 7.39 2.57 15.48
N VAL A 26 8.27 2.83 16.46
CA VAL A 26 8.21 2.18 17.78
C VAL A 26 7.08 2.76 18.65
N ALA A 27 6.83 4.07 18.59
CA ALA A 27 5.68 4.70 19.25
C ALA A 27 4.36 4.13 18.70
N ALA A 28 4.23 4.07 17.38
CA ALA A 28 3.05 3.55 16.70
C ALA A 28 2.81 2.05 16.94
N LEU A 29 3.82 1.25 17.31
CA LEU A 29 3.60 -0.14 17.74
C LEU A 29 2.71 -0.25 18.99
N SER A 30 2.78 0.70 19.92
CA SER A 30 1.89 0.67 21.10
C SER A 30 0.43 0.98 20.75
N ILE A 31 0.22 1.87 19.77
CA ILE A 31 -1.09 2.26 19.26
C ILE A 31 -1.66 1.17 18.32
N PHE A 32 -0.79 0.46 17.60
CA PHE A 32 -1.07 -0.79 16.91
C PHE A 32 -1.55 -1.88 17.89
N PHE A 33 -0.85 -2.15 18.99
CA PHE A 33 -1.31 -3.15 19.96
C PHE A 33 -2.63 -2.76 20.62
N PHE A 34 -2.85 -1.47 20.90
CA PHE A 34 -4.17 -1.00 21.36
C PHE A 34 -5.30 -1.29 20.35
N GLY A 35 -5.03 -1.21 19.04
CA GLY A 35 -5.99 -1.58 18.00
C GLY A 35 -6.12 -3.10 17.82
N TYR A 36 -5.03 -3.83 17.97
CA TYR A 36 -5.03 -5.30 18.02
C TYR A 36 -5.97 -5.81 19.12
N ASP A 37 -5.86 -5.26 20.32
CA ASP A 37 -6.72 -5.60 21.46
C ASP A 37 -8.21 -5.30 21.15
N GLN A 38 -8.49 -4.15 20.51
CA GLN A 38 -9.85 -3.80 20.05
C GLN A 38 -10.38 -4.79 19.00
N GLY A 39 -9.54 -5.23 18.06
CA GLY A 39 -9.91 -6.23 17.03
C GLY A 39 -10.20 -7.61 17.62
N MET A 40 -9.35 -8.09 18.53
CA MET A 40 -9.51 -9.40 19.18
C MET A 40 -10.79 -9.48 20.03
N MET A 41 -11.15 -8.40 20.73
CA MET A 41 -12.35 -8.39 21.60
C MET A 41 -13.65 -8.68 20.83
N GLY A 42 -13.75 -8.31 19.56
CA GLY A 42 -14.89 -8.67 18.70
C GLY A 42 -15.01 -10.18 18.46
N GLY A 43 -13.89 -10.90 18.36
CA GLY A 43 -13.87 -12.36 18.27
C GLY A 43 -14.16 -13.03 19.61
N VAL A 44 -13.50 -12.58 20.68
CA VAL A 44 -13.65 -13.12 22.05
C VAL A 44 -15.09 -13.03 22.54
N ASN A 45 -15.76 -11.88 22.36
CA ASN A 45 -17.15 -11.68 22.79
C ASN A 45 -18.18 -12.56 22.04
N ASN A 46 -17.79 -13.18 20.91
CA ASN A 46 -18.61 -14.11 20.14
C ASN A 46 -18.19 -15.58 20.30
N ALA A 47 -17.13 -15.87 21.08
CA ALA A 47 -16.63 -17.22 21.28
C ALA A 47 -17.52 -18.01 22.25
N LYS A 48 -17.96 -19.21 21.85
CA LYS A 48 -18.89 -20.08 22.62
C LYS A 48 -18.50 -20.20 24.10
N HIS A 49 -17.26 -20.60 24.38
CA HIS A 49 -16.77 -20.80 25.74
C HIS A 49 -16.75 -19.50 26.57
N TYR A 50 -16.57 -18.35 25.94
CA TYR A 50 -16.56 -17.06 26.62
C TYR A 50 -17.98 -16.58 26.96
N ILE A 51 -18.93 -16.77 26.04
CA ILE A 51 -20.36 -16.50 26.27
C ILE A 51 -20.89 -17.35 27.45
N GLU A 52 -20.57 -18.64 27.46
CA GLU A 52 -20.98 -19.58 28.52
C GLU A 52 -20.29 -19.26 29.87
N LEU A 53 -19.00 -18.93 29.88
CA LEU A 53 -18.24 -18.60 31.10
C LEU A 53 -18.67 -17.27 31.72
N MET A 54 -19.00 -16.27 30.89
CA MET A 54 -19.36 -14.92 31.34
C MET A 54 -20.86 -14.73 31.58
N GLY A 55 -21.70 -15.69 31.17
CA GLY A 55 -23.10 -15.81 31.56
C GLY A 55 -24.10 -14.90 30.84
N PHE A 56 -23.74 -14.33 29.68
CA PHE A 56 -24.59 -13.36 28.95
C PHE A 56 -25.32 -13.93 27.71
N GLY A 57 -25.26 -15.24 27.47
CA GLY A 57 -25.93 -15.88 26.33
C GLY A 57 -25.80 -17.40 26.29
N HIS A 58 -26.36 -18.02 25.24
CA HIS A 58 -26.27 -19.45 24.94
C HIS A 58 -26.24 -19.70 23.42
N THR A 59 -25.98 -20.94 22.98
CA THR A 59 -25.99 -21.29 21.54
C THR A 59 -27.19 -22.17 21.19
N GLU A 60 -27.96 -21.79 20.17
CA GLU A 60 -29.08 -22.60 19.64
C GLU A 60 -28.82 -23.08 18.21
N ALA A 61 -29.50 -24.16 17.83
CA ALA A 61 -29.41 -24.76 16.51
C ALA A 61 -30.62 -24.35 15.65
N VAL A 62 -30.39 -23.49 14.65
CA VAL A 62 -31.42 -23.06 13.69
C VAL A 62 -31.12 -23.69 12.32
N ASN A 63 -32.08 -24.42 11.76
CA ASN A 63 -32.07 -24.95 10.39
C ASN A 63 -30.79 -25.70 9.96
N GLY A 64 -30.36 -26.69 10.75
CA GLY A 64 -29.44 -27.74 10.29
C GLY A 64 -28.00 -27.32 9.99
N SER A 65 -27.61 -26.07 10.27
CA SER A 65 -26.22 -25.59 10.18
C SER A 65 -25.73 -25.09 11.54
N LYS A 66 -24.41 -25.03 11.73
CA LYS A 66 -23.78 -25.02 13.07
C LYS A 66 -24.06 -23.74 13.88
N HIS A 67 -24.72 -23.91 15.03
CA HIS A 67 -24.57 -23.15 16.28
C HIS A 67 -24.36 -21.63 16.13
N SER A 68 -25.45 -20.86 16.12
CA SER A 68 -25.39 -19.41 16.22
C SER A 68 -25.41 -18.96 17.70
N PRO A 69 -24.59 -17.97 18.10
CA PRO A 69 -24.65 -17.39 19.44
C PRO A 69 -25.91 -16.53 19.60
N VAL A 70 -26.67 -16.76 20.68
CA VAL A 70 -27.83 -15.98 21.09
C VAL A 70 -27.48 -15.28 22.40
N ILE A 71 -27.35 -13.94 22.35
CA ILE A 71 -27.10 -13.11 23.51
C ILE A 71 -28.43 -12.92 24.25
N THR A 72 -28.48 -13.28 25.52
CA THR A 72 -29.67 -13.14 26.38
C THR A 72 -29.58 -11.92 27.28
N ASP A 73 -28.37 -11.45 27.59
CA ASP A 73 -28.12 -10.23 28.36
C ASP A 73 -27.14 -9.29 27.63
N SER A 74 -27.70 -8.52 26.69
CA SER A 74 -26.98 -7.48 25.94
C SER A 74 -26.43 -6.37 26.85
N LEU A 75 -27.01 -6.17 28.05
CA LEU A 75 -26.59 -5.14 28.99
C LEU A 75 -25.34 -5.59 29.76
N LEU A 76 -25.26 -6.86 30.16
CA LEU A 76 -24.07 -7.47 30.73
C LEU A 76 -22.92 -7.54 29.71
N GLN A 77 -23.21 -7.88 28.45
CA GLN A 77 -22.22 -7.85 27.37
C GLN A 77 -21.67 -6.43 27.13
N GLY A 78 -22.56 -5.42 27.03
CA GLY A 78 -22.16 -4.01 26.91
C GLY A 78 -21.40 -3.49 28.13
N GLY A 79 -21.77 -3.95 29.33
CA GLY A 79 -21.08 -3.66 30.59
C GLY A 79 -19.65 -4.22 30.60
N ILE A 80 -19.47 -5.48 30.24
CA ILE A 80 -18.16 -6.15 30.10
C ILE A 80 -17.22 -5.37 29.19
N VAL A 81 -17.70 -4.92 28.03
CA VAL A 81 -16.91 -4.09 27.10
C VAL A 81 -16.65 -2.68 27.68
N SER A 82 -17.61 -2.10 28.39
CA SER A 82 -17.47 -0.78 29.02
C SER A 82 -16.43 -0.73 30.15
N VAL A 83 -16.19 -1.84 30.86
CA VAL A 83 -15.17 -1.94 31.92
C VAL A 83 -13.75 -1.73 31.37
N TYR A 84 -13.45 -2.18 30.14
CA TYR A 84 -12.17 -1.90 29.47
C TYR A 84 -11.95 -0.39 29.25
N TYR A 85 -12.98 0.33 28.81
CA TYR A 85 -12.92 1.78 28.63
C TYR A 85 -12.84 2.52 29.97
N LEU A 86 -13.46 2.01 31.04
CA LEU A 86 -13.33 2.55 32.39
C LEU A 86 -11.90 2.37 32.94
N GLY A 87 -11.28 1.20 32.74
CA GLY A 87 -9.86 0.97 33.07
C GLY A 87 -8.92 1.89 32.28
N THR A 88 -9.27 2.15 31.01
CA THR A 88 -8.54 3.09 30.14
C THR A 88 -8.67 4.54 30.61
N LEU A 89 -9.86 4.98 31.06
CA LEU A 89 -10.10 6.29 31.65
C LEU A 89 -9.23 6.54 32.90
N VAL A 90 -9.23 5.59 33.84
CA VAL A 90 -8.43 5.65 35.07
C VAL A 90 -6.93 5.65 34.73
N GLY A 91 -6.52 4.78 33.80
CA GLY A 91 -5.15 4.71 33.29
C GLY A 91 -4.68 6.02 32.66
N ALA A 92 -5.49 6.70 31.86
CA ALA A 92 -5.12 7.95 31.20
C ALA A 92 -4.93 9.12 32.19
N LEU A 93 -5.81 9.22 33.19
CA LEU A 93 -5.71 10.22 34.26
C LEU A 93 -4.47 10.00 35.15
N ALA A 94 -4.17 8.75 35.50
CA ALA A 94 -2.92 8.41 36.19
C ALA A 94 -1.70 8.66 35.29
N GLY A 95 -1.80 8.29 34.01
CA GLY A 95 -0.74 8.38 33.00
C GLY A 95 -0.22 9.79 32.83
N GLY A 96 -1.09 10.80 32.65
CA GLY A 96 -0.67 12.19 32.56
C GLY A 96 0.04 12.71 33.82
N MET A 97 -0.40 12.29 35.01
CA MET A 97 0.24 12.67 36.28
C MET A 97 1.64 12.05 36.45
N VAL A 98 1.79 10.79 36.06
CA VAL A 98 3.06 10.06 36.08
C VAL A 98 4.00 10.55 34.96
N GLY A 99 3.44 10.87 33.80
CA GLY A 99 4.07 11.45 32.61
C GLY A 99 4.92 12.68 32.88
N ASP A 100 4.41 13.59 33.71
CA ASP A 100 5.11 14.83 34.10
C ASP A 100 6.07 14.64 35.28
N ARG A 101 5.83 13.66 36.15
CA ARG A 101 6.68 13.43 37.35
C ARG A 101 7.90 12.56 37.07
N LEU A 102 7.77 11.57 36.18
CA LEU A 102 8.82 10.58 35.89
C LEU A 102 9.46 10.75 34.50
N GLY A 103 8.88 11.60 33.64
CA GLY A 103 9.29 11.79 32.26
C GLY A 103 8.76 10.72 31.30
N ARG A 104 8.49 11.11 30.05
CA ARG A 104 7.70 10.33 29.06
C ARG A 104 8.15 8.87 28.93
N ILE A 105 9.45 8.62 28.71
CA ILE A 105 10.00 7.27 28.48
C ILE A 105 9.79 6.34 29.69
N ARG A 106 9.95 6.84 30.92
CA ARG A 106 9.71 6.04 32.13
C ARG A 106 8.24 5.76 32.34
N SER A 107 7.37 6.70 31.98
CA SER A 107 5.91 6.53 32.04
C SER A 107 5.39 5.58 30.96
N ILE A 108 6.02 5.55 29.78
CA ILE A 108 5.75 4.52 28.75
C ILE A 108 6.20 3.15 29.26
N ALA A 109 7.39 3.02 29.85
CA ALA A 109 7.86 1.76 30.42
C ALA A 109 6.95 1.25 31.58
N LEU A 110 6.50 2.16 32.46
CA LEU A 110 5.55 1.83 33.53
C LEU A 110 4.17 1.47 32.96
N GLY A 111 3.70 2.15 31.91
CA GLY A 111 2.49 1.83 31.17
C GLY A 111 2.56 0.45 30.48
N ALA A 112 3.72 0.06 29.97
CA ALA A 112 3.95 -1.26 29.38
C ALA A 112 3.94 -2.38 30.44
N VAL A 113 4.59 -2.18 31.60
CA VAL A 113 4.51 -3.13 32.73
C VAL A 113 3.08 -3.25 33.25
N TRP A 114 2.36 -2.13 33.36
CA TRP A 114 0.95 -2.11 33.72
C TRP A 114 0.08 -2.86 32.69
N GLY A 115 0.36 -2.69 31.38
CA GLY A 115 -0.28 -3.44 30.31
C GLY A 115 -0.06 -4.95 30.41
N ILE A 116 1.18 -5.40 30.70
CA ILE A 116 1.49 -6.82 30.89
C ILE A 116 0.70 -7.42 32.07
N ILE A 117 0.63 -6.71 33.20
CA ILE A 117 -0.14 -7.16 34.37
C ILE A 117 -1.64 -7.19 34.07
N GLY A 118 -2.17 -6.14 33.42
CA GLY A 118 -3.57 -6.05 33.02
C GLY A 118 -3.99 -7.15 32.06
N ALA A 119 -3.18 -7.41 31.02
CA ALA A 119 -3.42 -8.48 30.06
C ALA A 119 -3.35 -9.87 30.73
N ALA A 120 -2.36 -10.13 31.59
CA ALA A 120 -2.25 -11.39 32.32
C ALA A 120 -3.48 -11.65 33.22
N LEU A 121 -3.99 -10.61 33.89
CA LEU A 121 -5.21 -10.70 34.70
C LEU A 121 -6.45 -10.93 33.83
N GLN A 122 -6.61 -10.21 32.72
CA GLN A 122 -7.71 -10.40 31.77
C GLN A 122 -7.72 -11.82 31.16
N CYS A 123 -6.57 -12.35 30.75
CA CYS A 123 -6.44 -13.73 30.26
C CYS A 123 -6.77 -14.80 31.32
N SER A 124 -6.71 -14.45 32.61
CA SER A 124 -7.04 -15.36 33.73
C SER A 124 -8.47 -15.24 34.24
N ALA A 125 -9.24 -14.24 33.77
CA ALA A 125 -10.53 -13.87 34.33
C ALA A 125 -11.56 -15.02 34.24
N GLN A 126 -12.09 -15.43 35.40
CA GLN A 126 -13.12 -16.47 35.51
C GLN A 126 -14.55 -15.91 35.58
N ASN A 127 -14.70 -14.59 35.68
CA ASN A 127 -15.98 -13.88 35.64
C ASN A 127 -15.77 -12.38 35.34
N HIS A 128 -16.86 -11.67 35.07
CA HIS A 128 -16.87 -10.25 34.69
C HIS A 128 -16.28 -9.29 35.75
N VAL A 129 -16.19 -9.69 37.03
CA VAL A 129 -15.63 -8.84 38.10
C VAL A 129 -14.11 -8.69 37.99
N TRP A 130 -13.42 -9.64 37.34
CA TRP A 130 -11.96 -9.65 37.22
C TRP A 130 -11.42 -8.71 36.11
N MET A 131 -12.29 -8.07 35.33
CA MET A 131 -11.91 -7.35 34.10
C MET A 131 -11.44 -5.88 34.29
N ILE A 132 -11.26 -5.41 35.53
CA ILE A 132 -11.06 -3.97 35.85
C ILE A 132 -9.61 -3.49 35.60
N PHE A 133 -9.08 -3.69 34.39
CA PHE A 133 -7.75 -3.22 33.98
C PHE A 133 -7.78 -2.68 32.54
N GLY A 134 -6.97 -1.65 32.24
CA GLY A 134 -6.90 -1.01 30.93
C GLY A 134 -5.60 -0.23 30.71
N THR A 135 -5.30 0.06 29.45
CA THR A 135 -3.96 0.47 28.95
C THR A 135 -3.75 2.00 28.85
N GLY A 136 -4.69 2.80 29.37
CA GLY A 136 -4.77 4.24 29.10
C GLY A 136 -3.56 5.12 29.43
N ILE A 137 -2.60 4.64 30.25
CA ILE A 137 -1.32 5.31 30.48
C ILE A 137 -0.56 5.51 29.16
N LEU A 138 -0.54 4.48 28.30
CA LEU A 138 0.14 4.53 27.01
C LEU A 138 -0.59 5.48 26.05
N ASN A 139 -1.92 5.36 25.95
CA ASN A 139 -2.75 6.19 25.07
C ASN A 139 -2.70 7.69 25.41
N ALA A 140 -2.45 8.05 26.68
CA ALA A 140 -2.27 9.44 27.09
C ALA A 140 -0.85 9.99 26.84
N ILE A 141 0.20 9.16 26.91
CA ILE A 141 1.60 9.60 26.91
C ILE A 141 2.29 9.43 25.56
N VAL A 142 1.95 8.41 24.77
CA VAL A 142 2.61 8.16 23.49
C VAL A 142 2.34 9.27 22.45
N PRO A 143 1.09 9.73 22.21
CA PRO A 143 0.84 10.83 21.27
C PRO A 143 1.44 12.17 21.74
N VAL A 144 1.55 12.37 23.06
CA VAL A 144 2.26 13.51 23.66
C VAL A 144 3.74 13.44 23.32
N TRP A 145 4.36 12.28 23.50
CA TRP A 145 5.78 12.08 23.22
C TRP A 145 6.10 12.22 21.71
N ALA A 146 5.25 11.67 20.83
CA ALA A 146 5.41 11.83 19.37
C ALA A 146 5.24 13.28 18.90
N THR A 147 4.34 14.06 19.50
CA THR A 147 4.18 15.49 19.16
C THR A 147 5.24 16.39 19.78
N GLU A 148 5.82 16.00 20.92
CA GLU A 148 6.97 16.66 21.54
C GLU A 148 8.29 16.41 20.76
N THR A 149 8.44 15.26 20.10
CA THR A 149 9.62 14.93 19.26
C THR A 149 9.48 15.37 17.80
N ALA A 150 8.27 15.65 17.30
CA ALA A 150 8.01 16.05 15.92
C ALA A 150 8.04 17.57 15.66
N GLU A 151 8.59 17.95 14.50
CA GLU A 151 8.62 19.33 14.02
C GLU A 151 7.22 19.83 13.65
N HIS A 152 6.92 21.10 13.97
CA HIS A 152 5.61 21.75 13.84
C HIS A 152 4.89 21.58 12.49
N LYS A 153 5.62 21.41 11.37
CA LYS A 153 5.05 21.17 10.02
C LYS A 153 4.60 19.73 9.75
N SER A 154 4.87 18.80 10.66
CA SER A 154 4.76 17.35 10.42
C SER A 154 4.00 16.58 11.51
N ARG A 155 3.59 17.26 12.59
CA ARG A 155 2.86 16.66 13.73
C ARG A 155 1.56 15.97 13.32
N GLY A 156 0.79 16.58 12.42
CA GLY A 156 -0.44 15.99 11.88
C GLY A 156 -0.19 14.68 11.14
N GLN A 157 0.86 14.62 10.33
CA GLN A 157 1.24 13.43 9.57
C GLN A 157 1.67 12.26 10.47
N PHE A 158 2.41 12.52 11.56
CA PHE A 158 2.83 11.44 12.47
C PHE A 158 1.68 10.88 13.31
N ILE A 159 0.79 11.73 13.85
CA ILE A 159 -0.43 11.25 14.52
C ILE A 159 -1.30 10.45 13.53
N ALA A 160 -1.43 10.88 12.28
CA ALA A 160 -2.18 10.13 11.27
C ALA A 160 -1.55 8.75 10.95
N ILE A 161 -0.21 8.63 10.94
CA ILE A 161 0.50 7.35 10.81
C ILE A 161 0.24 6.45 12.03
N GLU A 162 0.27 7.01 13.24
CA GLU A 162 -0.07 6.28 14.47
C GLU A 162 -1.50 5.72 14.44
N PHE A 163 -2.50 6.51 14.07
CA PHE A 163 -3.89 6.03 13.94
C PHE A 163 -4.10 5.07 12.76
N THR A 164 -3.35 5.22 11.66
CA THR A 164 -3.34 4.20 10.60
C THR A 164 -2.78 2.89 11.12
N LEU A 165 -1.76 2.93 11.99
CA LEU A 165 -1.19 1.76 12.63
C LEU A 165 -2.09 1.17 13.74
N ASN A 166 -2.96 1.96 14.38
CA ASN A 166 -4.05 1.43 15.21
C ASN A 166 -4.97 0.50 14.39
N ILE A 167 -5.46 0.98 13.25
CA ILE A 167 -6.34 0.19 12.37
C ILE A 167 -5.57 -0.99 11.75
N PHE A 168 -4.29 -0.81 11.40
CA PHE A 168 -3.43 -1.94 11.02
C PHE A 168 -3.28 -2.97 12.16
N GLY A 169 -3.28 -2.54 13.42
CA GLY A 169 -3.36 -3.41 14.59
C GLY A 169 -4.62 -4.25 14.63
N VAL A 170 -5.79 -3.61 14.45
CA VAL A 170 -7.09 -4.30 14.31
C VAL A 170 -7.03 -5.34 13.19
N VAL A 171 -6.43 -5.00 12.04
CA VAL A 171 -6.31 -5.91 10.88
C VAL A 171 -5.30 -7.04 11.13
N VAL A 172 -4.17 -6.76 11.76
CA VAL A 172 -3.14 -7.76 12.04
C VAL A 172 -3.54 -8.68 13.19
N ALA A 173 -4.43 -8.29 14.10
CA ALA A 173 -5.09 -9.22 15.02
C ALA A 173 -5.69 -10.44 14.30
N TYR A 174 -6.34 -10.22 13.15
CA TYR A 174 -6.87 -11.29 12.29
C TYR A 174 -5.80 -12.07 11.50
N TRP A 175 -4.52 -11.65 11.53
CA TRP A 175 -3.40 -12.30 10.83
C TRP A 175 -2.35 -12.91 11.78
N LEU A 176 -2.27 -12.45 13.04
CA LEU A 176 -1.19 -12.81 13.98
C LEU A 176 -1.44 -14.10 14.77
N GLU A 177 -2.57 -14.78 14.58
CA GLU A 177 -2.80 -16.15 15.05
C GLU A 177 -1.77 -17.17 14.50
N LEU A 178 -0.97 -16.78 13.49
CA LEU A 178 -0.11 -17.68 12.72
C LEU A 178 1.41 -17.56 12.94
N TRP A 179 1.94 -16.60 13.72
CA TRP A 179 3.38 -16.25 13.61
C TRP A 179 4.24 -16.28 14.89
N LEU A 180 3.72 -15.99 16.08
CA LEU A 180 4.54 -15.75 17.29
C LEU A 180 5.00 -17.01 18.04
N VAL A 181 5.81 -17.83 17.37
CA VAL A 181 6.41 -19.07 17.93
C VAL A 181 7.94 -18.97 18.18
N LYS A 182 8.65 -17.86 17.82
CA LYS A 182 10.13 -17.89 17.63
C LYS A 182 11.04 -16.63 17.98
N LYS A 183 11.30 -16.30 19.28
CA LYS A 183 12.51 -15.60 19.89
C LYS A 183 12.86 -14.12 19.51
N GLY A 184 13.74 -13.30 20.16
CA GLY A 184 14.16 -13.12 21.60
C GLY A 184 15.69 -12.97 21.97
N ARG A 185 16.21 -11.78 22.46
CA ARG A 185 17.35 -11.52 23.44
C ARG A 185 18.02 -10.09 23.43
N ASP A 186 18.65 -9.65 24.56
CA ASP A 186 19.03 -8.23 24.85
C ASP A 186 20.44 -7.87 25.49
N GLU A 187 21.63 -8.26 24.99
CA GLU A 187 22.94 -7.76 25.54
C GLU A 187 23.76 -6.74 24.73
N GLU A 188 23.42 -6.49 23.47
CA GLU A 188 24.00 -5.40 22.69
C GLU A 188 23.50 -4.05 23.21
N ALA A 189 22.82 -3.95 24.34
CA ALA A 189 23.27 -3.48 25.65
C ALA A 189 23.88 -2.08 25.73
N ARG A 190 25.18 -1.90 26.08
CA ARG A 190 25.73 -0.69 26.79
C ARG A 190 26.71 0.31 26.07
N TYR A 191 27.66 -0.14 25.25
CA TYR A 191 28.52 0.62 24.28
C TYR A 191 27.93 1.71 23.33
N ILE A 192 26.61 1.95 23.16
CA ILE A 192 26.13 2.94 22.17
C ILE A 192 26.62 4.33 22.55
N LEU A 193 26.24 4.95 23.68
CA LEU A 193 26.47 6.39 23.82
C LEU A 193 27.91 6.94 23.78
N SER A 194 28.95 6.10 23.80
CA SER A 194 30.31 6.51 23.41
C SER A 194 30.49 6.86 21.93
N LYS A 195 29.58 6.46 21.04
CA LYS A 195 29.70 6.57 19.57
C LYS A 195 28.88 7.68 18.90
N LEU A 196 28.07 8.47 19.62
CA LEU A 196 27.01 9.32 19.01
C LEU A 196 27.52 10.69 18.55
N ARG A 197 28.70 11.10 19.00
CA ARG A 197 29.25 12.44 18.72
C ARG A 197 30.69 12.44 18.22
N GLY A 198 31.26 11.26 18.01
CA GLY A 198 32.59 11.10 17.43
C GLY A 198 33.75 11.60 18.30
N THR A 199 34.93 11.41 17.74
CA THR A 199 36.22 12.00 18.09
C THR A 199 36.79 12.44 16.72
N GLU A 200 37.50 13.55 16.52
CA GLU A 200 38.37 14.30 17.43
C GLU A 200 38.28 15.82 17.15
N SER A 201 37.43 16.56 17.88
CA SER A 201 37.56 18.03 17.98
C SER A 201 37.15 18.51 19.37
N GLU A 202 37.85 19.52 19.91
CA GLU A 202 37.52 20.09 21.23
C GLU A 202 36.19 20.86 21.21
N GLU A 203 35.75 21.35 20.03
CA GLU A 203 34.45 22.01 19.87
C GLU A 203 33.27 21.05 20.03
N ASP A 204 33.37 19.80 19.54
CA ASP A 204 32.27 18.82 19.63
C ASP A 204 32.02 18.37 21.08
N ILE A 205 33.08 18.31 21.89
CA ILE A 205 33.00 18.03 23.33
C ILE A 205 32.34 19.22 24.06
N ALA A 206 32.79 20.44 23.80
CA ALA A 206 32.22 21.66 24.40
C ALA A 206 30.74 21.86 24.04
N ARG A 207 30.32 21.54 22.80
CA ARG A 207 28.92 21.58 22.37
C ARG A 207 28.03 20.57 23.08
N ALA A 208 28.54 19.36 23.33
CA ALA A 208 27.80 18.35 24.08
C ALA A 208 27.55 18.76 25.54
N ASP A 209 28.53 19.42 26.17
CA ASP A 209 28.37 19.97 27.52
C ASP A 209 27.48 21.23 27.56
N ALA A 210 27.43 22.02 26.50
CA ALA A 210 26.50 23.15 26.39
C ALA A 210 25.03 22.70 26.32
N GLU A 211 24.70 21.76 25.41
CA GLU A 211 23.34 21.20 25.31
C GLU A 211 22.90 20.48 26.61
N PHE A 212 23.83 19.82 27.30
CA PHE A 212 23.57 19.21 28.61
C PHE A 212 23.20 20.23 29.70
N ASN A 213 23.68 21.48 29.58
CA ASN A 213 23.37 22.56 30.53
C ASN A 213 22.09 23.34 30.14
N ASP A 214 21.75 23.49 28.86
CA ASP A 214 20.46 24.04 28.44
C ASP A 214 19.29 23.15 28.89
N ILE A 215 19.44 21.83 28.78
CA ILE A 215 18.45 20.86 29.27
C ILE A 215 18.22 21.00 30.79
N LYS A 216 19.24 21.38 31.56
CA LYS A 216 19.10 21.71 32.99
C LYS A 216 18.34 23.01 33.25
N GLN A 217 18.48 24.03 32.40
CA GLN A 217 17.72 25.28 32.56
C GLN A 217 16.23 25.11 32.22
N VAL A 218 15.90 24.29 31.22
CA VAL A 218 14.50 23.95 30.91
C VAL A 218 13.85 23.17 32.07
N ALA A 219 14.55 22.21 32.66
CA ALA A 219 14.07 21.48 33.83
C ALA A 219 13.82 22.39 35.06
N ALA A 220 14.59 23.48 35.23
CA ALA A 220 14.40 24.44 36.32
C ALA A 220 13.14 25.32 36.15
N LEU A 221 12.61 25.47 34.94
CA LEU A 221 11.36 26.20 34.69
C LEU A 221 10.11 25.37 35.03
N GLU A 222 10.19 24.04 34.95
CA GLU A 222 9.06 23.14 35.24
C GLU A 222 8.66 23.13 36.73
N GLU A 223 9.57 23.42 37.66
CA GLU A 223 9.26 23.50 39.10
C GLU A 223 8.32 24.66 39.49
N THR A 224 8.11 25.65 38.60
CA THR A 224 7.37 26.88 38.94
C THR A 224 5.84 26.73 38.82
N TYR A 225 5.32 25.72 38.09
CA TYR A 225 3.89 25.58 37.78
C TYR A 225 3.25 24.28 38.32
N SER A 226 2.80 24.30 39.58
CA SER A 226 2.00 23.21 40.16
C SER A 226 0.49 23.43 39.96
N THR A 227 -0.10 22.81 38.93
CA THR A 227 -1.57 22.84 38.70
C THR A 227 -2.20 21.45 38.74
N SER A 228 -3.09 21.22 39.71
CA SER A 228 -3.90 20.00 39.84
C SER A 228 -4.92 19.85 38.70
N TYR A 229 -5.28 18.62 38.33
CA TYR A 229 -6.34 18.32 37.35
C TYR A 229 -7.65 19.06 37.63
N LEU A 230 -8.05 19.18 38.90
CA LEU A 230 -9.25 19.91 39.30
C LEU A 230 -9.13 21.43 39.05
N SER A 231 -7.93 22.00 39.19
CA SER A 231 -7.66 23.40 38.85
C SER A 231 -7.66 23.66 37.34
N MET A 232 -7.22 22.67 36.54
CA MET A 232 -7.33 22.73 35.08
C MET A 232 -8.79 22.69 34.62
N PHE A 233 -9.58 21.71 35.09
CA PHE A 233 -10.99 21.58 34.74
C PHE A 233 -11.82 22.80 35.17
N THR A 234 -11.62 23.31 36.40
CA THR A 234 -12.35 24.50 36.90
C THR A 234 -11.74 25.84 36.45
N GLY A 235 -10.62 25.84 35.73
CA GLY A 235 -9.89 27.04 35.32
C GLY A 235 -9.30 27.90 36.45
N ARG A 236 -9.43 27.49 37.71
CA ARG A 236 -9.00 28.25 38.90
C ARG A 236 -7.48 28.45 38.90
N GLY A 237 -7.03 29.71 38.90
CA GLY A 237 -5.61 30.08 38.90
C GLY A 237 -4.97 30.20 37.51
N SER A 238 -5.72 29.98 36.41
CA SER A 238 -5.15 29.92 35.05
C SER A 238 -4.87 31.27 34.35
N GLY A 239 -5.16 32.40 35.00
CA GLY A 239 -4.90 33.74 34.45
C GLY A 239 -5.52 33.97 33.06
N LYS A 240 -4.80 34.73 32.21
CA LYS A 240 -5.18 34.97 30.79
C LYS A 240 -4.87 33.80 29.84
N LEU A 241 -4.45 32.64 30.34
CA LEU A 241 -4.23 31.44 29.50
C LEU A 241 -5.53 30.63 29.29
N HIS A 242 -6.56 30.89 30.11
CA HIS A 242 -7.90 30.29 30.02
C HIS A 242 -7.91 28.75 29.90
N ILE A 243 -7.05 28.07 30.67
CA ILE A 243 -6.79 26.62 30.57
C ILE A 243 -8.08 25.79 30.68
N GLY A 244 -9.03 26.18 31.53
CA GLY A 244 -10.32 25.47 31.67
C GLY A 244 -11.18 25.49 30.41
N ARG A 245 -11.14 26.56 29.62
CA ARG A 245 -11.83 26.61 28.31
C ARG A 245 -11.21 25.58 27.35
N ARG A 246 -9.88 25.48 27.34
CA ARG A 246 -9.14 24.52 26.50
C ARG A 246 -9.47 23.07 26.90
N VAL A 247 -9.53 22.77 28.20
CA VAL A 247 -9.99 21.46 28.72
C VAL A 247 -11.40 21.11 28.25
N HIS A 248 -12.36 22.03 28.38
CA HIS A 248 -13.74 21.76 27.94
C HIS A 248 -13.87 21.55 26.43
N LEU A 249 -13.17 22.34 25.60
CA LEU A 249 -13.16 22.12 24.14
C LEU A 249 -12.62 20.74 23.76
N VAL A 250 -11.56 20.30 24.43
CA VAL A 250 -10.93 18.99 24.16
C VAL A 250 -11.80 17.82 24.62
N VAL A 251 -12.39 17.90 25.81
CA VAL A 251 -13.34 16.88 26.29
C VAL A 251 -14.56 16.78 25.37
N TRP A 252 -15.16 17.91 24.98
CA TRP A 252 -16.36 17.91 24.14
C TRP A 252 -16.10 17.51 22.69
N LEU A 253 -14.96 17.84 22.11
CA LEU A 253 -14.63 17.41 20.75
C LEU A 253 -14.53 15.89 20.63
N GLN A 254 -13.98 15.25 21.66
CA GLN A 254 -13.83 13.79 21.76
C GLN A 254 -15.17 13.09 22.05
N ILE A 255 -16.07 13.71 22.82
CA ILE A 255 -17.45 13.20 22.98
C ILE A 255 -18.23 13.33 21.66
N MET A 256 -18.09 14.46 20.95
CA MET A 256 -18.73 14.67 19.64
C MET A 256 -18.19 13.71 18.57
N GLN A 257 -16.90 13.37 18.60
CA GLN A 257 -16.29 12.36 17.72
C GLN A 257 -17.00 11.01 17.83
N GLU A 258 -17.46 10.65 19.01
CA GLU A 258 -18.23 9.43 19.20
C GLU A 258 -19.69 9.62 18.79
N TRP A 259 -20.33 10.73 19.20
CA TRP A 259 -21.74 11.02 18.89
C TRP A 259 -22.08 11.15 17.39
N VAL A 260 -21.11 11.41 16.51
CA VAL A 260 -21.33 11.32 15.05
C VAL A 260 -21.57 9.88 14.55
N GLY A 261 -21.39 8.88 15.42
CA GLY A 261 -21.88 7.50 15.24
C GLY A 261 -20.80 6.44 15.03
N ILE A 262 -19.51 6.78 15.12
CA ILE A 262 -18.43 5.86 14.72
C ILE A 262 -18.38 4.57 15.55
N ALA A 263 -18.37 4.64 16.88
CA ALA A 263 -18.40 3.45 17.74
C ALA A 263 -19.68 2.62 17.52
N GLY A 264 -20.83 3.28 17.31
CA GLY A 264 -22.07 2.60 16.96
C GLY A 264 -21.97 1.80 15.65
N VAL A 265 -21.28 2.36 14.65
CA VAL A 265 -21.10 1.74 13.33
C VAL A 265 -20.01 0.68 13.32
N THR A 266 -18.90 0.85 14.03
CA THR A 266 -17.80 -0.13 14.02
C THR A 266 -18.07 -1.32 14.93
N ILE A 267 -18.62 -1.10 16.13
CA ILE A 267 -18.90 -2.16 17.11
C ILE A 267 -20.12 -2.99 16.66
N TYR A 268 -21.16 -2.34 16.11
CA TYR A 268 -22.40 -3.00 15.70
C TYR A 268 -22.56 -3.13 14.18
N ALA A 269 -21.47 -3.02 13.40
CA ALA A 269 -21.50 -3.18 11.94
C ALA A 269 -22.19 -4.48 11.49
N PRO A 270 -21.91 -5.66 12.08
CA PRO A 270 -22.62 -6.90 11.71
C PRO A 270 -24.14 -6.81 11.95
N THR A 271 -24.58 -6.10 12.99
CA THR A 271 -26.00 -5.83 13.26
C THR A 271 -26.60 -4.88 12.23
N ILE A 272 -25.88 -3.83 11.84
CA ILE A 272 -26.32 -2.86 10.83
C ILE A 272 -26.44 -3.52 9.45
N PHE A 273 -25.48 -4.34 9.03
CA PHE A 273 -25.57 -5.10 7.78
C PHE A 273 -26.68 -6.16 7.83
N ARG A 274 -26.94 -6.78 8.99
CA ARG A 274 -28.10 -7.66 9.17
C ARG A 274 -29.44 -6.91 9.05
N ILE A 275 -29.54 -5.69 9.58
CA ILE A 275 -30.72 -4.80 9.38
C ILE A 275 -30.88 -4.43 7.89
N ALA A 276 -29.79 -4.31 7.14
CA ALA A 276 -29.79 -4.15 5.68
C ALA A 276 -30.09 -5.45 4.91
N GLY A 277 -30.51 -6.54 5.57
CA GLY A 277 -30.95 -7.79 4.93
C GLY A 277 -29.84 -8.79 4.59
N PHE A 278 -28.61 -8.59 5.06
CA PHE A 278 -27.52 -9.55 4.85
C PHE A 278 -27.53 -10.69 5.89
N ASP A 279 -27.15 -11.89 5.44
CA ASP A 279 -26.96 -13.04 6.34
C ASP A 279 -25.78 -12.82 7.32
N ALA A 280 -25.71 -13.60 8.40
CA ALA A 280 -24.75 -13.37 9.48
C ALA A 280 -23.27 -13.49 9.02
N ILE A 281 -22.96 -14.47 8.18
CA ILE A 281 -21.60 -14.69 7.66
C ILE A 281 -21.21 -13.56 6.72
N LYS A 282 -22.09 -13.21 5.78
CA LYS A 282 -21.87 -12.09 4.84
C LYS A 282 -21.79 -10.75 5.57
N SER A 283 -22.56 -10.54 6.64
CA SER A 283 -22.49 -9.33 7.48
C SER A 283 -21.13 -9.18 8.17
N GLN A 284 -20.53 -10.28 8.64
CA GLN A 284 -19.16 -10.29 9.18
C GLN A 284 -18.12 -9.99 8.09
N TRP A 285 -18.23 -10.61 6.91
CA TRP A 285 -17.33 -10.33 5.78
C TRP A 285 -17.42 -8.89 5.28
N ILE A 286 -18.64 -8.34 5.13
CA ILE A 286 -18.86 -6.95 4.73
C ILE A 286 -18.35 -6.00 5.83
N SER A 287 -18.49 -6.35 7.11
CA SER A 287 -17.87 -5.60 8.22
C SER A 287 -16.33 -5.57 8.14
N GLY A 288 -15.69 -6.72 7.87
CA GLY A 288 -14.24 -6.78 7.65
C GLY A 288 -13.80 -5.92 6.46
N LEU A 289 -14.54 -5.99 5.35
CA LEU A 289 -14.27 -5.19 4.15
C LEU A 289 -14.48 -3.68 4.40
N ASN A 290 -15.50 -3.30 5.17
CA ASN A 290 -15.75 -1.91 5.58
C ASN A 290 -14.55 -1.34 6.38
N ASN A 291 -14.00 -2.13 7.30
CA ASN A 291 -12.82 -1.74 8.08
C ASN A 291 -11.57 -1.57 7.20
N ILE A 292 -11.42 -2.36 6.14
CA ILE A 292 -10.33 -2.20 5.15
C ILE A 292 -10.51 -0.91 4.33
N PHE A 293 -11.73 -0.62 3.86
CA PHE A 293 -12.01 0.64 3.14
C PHE A 293 -11.79 1.87 4.04
N TYR A 294 -12.26 1.78 5.29
CA TYR A 294 -12.02 2.78 6.33
C TYR A 294 -10.53 3.06 6.54
N MET A 295 -9.68 2.01 6.63
CA MET A 295 -8.23 2.13 6.72
C MET A 295 -7.63 2.93 5.55
N PHE A 296 -8.00 2.62 4.31
CA PHE A 296 -7.47 3.39 3.17
C PHE A 296 -7.93 4.84 3.15
N ALA A 297 -9.12 5.14 3.66
CA ALA A 297 -9.61 6.50 3.77
C ALA A 297 -8.83 7.36 4.80
N THR A 298 -8.20 6.75 5.82
CA THR A 298 -7.35 7.52 6.76
C THR A 298 -6.12 8.13 6.08
N LEU A 299 -5.60 7.48 5.02
CA LEU A 299 -4.47 7.98 4.24
C LEU A 299 -4.79 9.28 3.50
N ILE A 300 -6.05 9.53 3.15
CA ILE A 300 -6.49 10.81 2.56
C ILE A 300 -6.17 11.95 3.54
N CYS A 301 -6.40 11.72 4.83
CA CYS A 301 -6.19 12.70 5.89
C CYS A 301 -4.71 13.17 5.97
N VAL A 302 -3.76 12.25 5.76
CA VAL A 302 -2.30 12.54 5.78
C VAL A 302 -1.92 13.65 4.78
N PHE A 303 -2.61 13.71 3.63
CA PHE A 303 -2.30 14.67 2.55
C PHE A 303 -3.21 15.89 2.53
N THR A 304 -4.37 15.84 3.21
CA THR A 304 -5.36 16.91 3.20
C THR A 304 -5.38 17.75 4.47
N LEU A 305 -5.14 17.18 5.65
CA LEU A 305 -5.39 17.86 6.93
C LEU A 305 -4.56 19.14 7.14
N ASP A 306 -3.28 19.12 6.77
CA ASP A 306 -2.39 20.28 6.91
C ASP A 306 -2.61 21.37 5.83
N ARG A 307 -3.30 21.04 4.74
CA ARG A 307 -3.75 21.96 3.68
C ARG A 307 -5.16 22.51 3.95
N ILE A 308 -5.99 21.63 4.50
CA ILE A 308 -7.37 21.72 5.02
C ILE A 308 -7.66 22.93 5.89
N GLY A 309 -6.90 22.95 6.99
CA GLY A 309 -7.39 23.48 8.26
C GLY A 309 -8.27 22.45 8.99
N ARG A 310 -8.23 22.48 10.32
CA ARG A 310 -8.84 21.49 11.19
C ARG A 310 -10.34 21.75 11.32
N ARG A 311 -10.74 23.03 11.31
CA ARG A 311 -12.15 23.46 11.37
C ARG A 311 -12.90 23.11 10.08
N TRP A 312 -12.30 23.36 8.92
CA TRP A 312 -12.90 22.99 7.62
C TRP A 312 -13.03 21.48 7.44
N THR A 313 -12.02 20.72 7.89
CA THR A 313 -12.03 19.24 7.85
C THR A 313 -13.21 18.66 8.64
N LEU A 314 -13.54 19.21 9.82
CA LEU A 314 -14.71 18.79 10.59
C LEU A 314 -16.04 19.11 9.87
N TYR A 315 -16.17 20.27 9.20
CA TYR A 315 -17.44 20.64 8.54
C TYR A 315 -17.85 19.70 7.41
N TRP A 316 -16.96 19.46 6.44
CA TRP A 316 -17.30 18.60 5.30
C TRP A 316 -17.42 17.13 5.72
N GLY A 317 -16.66 16.74 6.77
CA GLY A 317 -16.83 15.47 7.47
C GLY A 317 -18.26 15.29 7.98
N SER A 318 -18.74 16.18 8.86
CA SER A 318 -20.08 16.11 9.44
C SER A 318 -21.18 16.11 8.38
N ALA A 319 -21.02 16.92 7.33
CA ALA A 319 -21.98 16.98 6.24
C ALA A 319 -22.06 15.66 5.47
N GLY A 320 -20.92 15.10 5.07
CA GLY A 320 -20.85 13.82 4.36
C GLY A 320 -21.35 12.64 5.20
N GLN A 321 -20.94 12.59 6.48
CA GLN A 321 -21.38 11.60 7.46
C GLN A 321 -22.88 11.65 7.72
N GLY A 322 -23.43 12.86 7.94
CA GLY A 322 -24.86 13.06 8.18
C GLY A 322 -25.72 12.64 7.00
N ILE A 323 -25.32 13.00 5.78
CA ILE A 323 -26.00 12.58 4.54
C ILE A 323 -25.94 11.06 4.39
N ALA A 324 -24.77 10.45 4.57
CA ALA A 324 -24.60 9.00 4.47
C ALA A 324 -25.46 8.24 5.49
N MET A 325 -25.49 8.67 6.76
CA MET A 325 -26.33 8.06 7.80
C MET A 325 -27.83 8.20 7.54
N PHE A 326 -28.27 9.36 7.03
CA PHE A 326 -29.66 9.59 6.65
C PHE A 326 -30.09 8.66 5.51
N LEU A 327 -29.26 8.54 4.47
CA LEU A 327 -29.51 7.66 3.33
C LEU A 327 -29.43 6.18 3.73
N ALA A 328 -28.51 5.79 4.61
CA ALA A 328 -28.43 4.42 5.13
C ALA A 328 -29.72 4.01 5.85
N GLY A 329 -30.26 4.88 6.73
CA GLY A 329 -31.56 4.67 7.38
C GLY A 329 -32.72 4.57 6.38
N GLY A 330 -32.72 5.41 5.33
CA GLY A 330 -33.71 5.39 4.26
C GLY A 330 -33.70 4.10 3.45
N PHE A 331 -32.52 3.66 3.00
CA PHE A 331 -32.35 2.44 2.23
C PHE A 331 -32.66 1.18 3.04
N SER A 332 -32.24 1.12 4.32
CA SER A 332 -32.62 0.02 5.22
C SER A 332 -34.13 -0.06 5.41
N ARG A 333 -34.82 1.08 5.58
CA ARG A 333 -36.29 1.11 5.73
C ARG A 333 -37.00 0.53 4.51
N ILE A 334 -36.70 1.02 3.30
CA ILE A 334 -37.36 0.53 2.09
C ILE A 334 -36.93 -0.90 1.71
N GLY A 335 -35.75 -1.37 2.16
CA GLY A 335 -35.35 -2.77 2.07
C GLY A 335 -36.21 -3.69 2.95
N LEU A 336 -36.49 -3.28 4.19
CA LEU A 336 -37.41 -4.00 5.08
C LEU A 336 -38.85 -4.00 4.54
N ASP A 337 -39.35 -2.85 4.07
CA ASP A 337 -40.68 -2.74 3.48
C ASP A 337 -40.82 -3.58 2.18
N ALA A 338 -39.77 -3.65 1.34
CA ALA A 338 -39.72 -4.54 0.17
C ALA A 338 -39.65 -6.04 0.54
N THR A 339 -38.96 -6.38 1.64
CA THR A 339 -38.92 -7.75 2.18
C THR A 339 -40.30 -8.18 2.68
N ALA A 340 -41.01 -7.30 3.38
CA ALA A 340 -42.39 -7.54 3.83
C ALA A 340 -43.38 -7.67 2.66
N ALA A 341 -43.11 -7.02 1.52
CA ALA A 341 -43.88 -7.15 0.28
C ALA A 341 -43.52 -8.41 -0.56
N GLY A 342 -42.55 -9.22 -0.13
CA GLY A 342 -42.11 -10.43 -0.84
C GLY A 342 -41.21 -10.19 -2.05
N ASP A 343 -40.77 -8.95 -2.30
CA ASP A 343 -39.90 -8.59 -3.43
C ASP A 343 -38.42 -8.71 -3.05
N GLY A 344 -37.93 -9.96 -3.02
CA GLY A 344 -36.56 -10.28 -2.64
C GLY A 344 -35.48 -9.61 -3.51
N ALA A 345 -35.79 -9.27 -4.76
CA ALA A 345 -34.86 -8.60 -5.67
C ALA A 345 -34.68 -7.12 -5.28
N LYS A 346 -35.77 -6.40 -4.99
CA LYS A 346 -35.69 -5.02 -4.49
C LYS A 346 -35.12 -4.97 -3.08
N ALA A 347 -35.49 -5.89 -2.20
CA ALA A 347 -34.93 -6.01 -0.85
C ALA A 347 -33.39 -6.10 -0.87
N ALA A 348 -32.82 -6.99 -1.71
CA ALA A 348 -31.38 -7.12 -1.86
C ALA A 348 -30.70 -5.86 -2.43
N SER A 349 -31.34 -5.19 -3.41
CA SER A 349 -30.82 -3.95 -4.00
C SER A 349 -30.77 -2.79 -3.00
N TYR A 350 -31.84 -2.60 -2.22
CA TYR A 350 -31.89 -1.58 -1.17
C TYR A 350 -30.95 -1.91 0.01
N GLY A 351 -30.78 -3.18 0.35
CA GLY A 351 -29.75 -3.64 1.30
C GLY A 351 -28.33 -3.28 0.87
N ALA A 352 -27.99 -3.52 -0.41
CA ALA A 352 -26.70 -3.13 -0.98
C ALA A 352 -26.49 -1.60 -1.01
N ALA A 353 -27.55 -0.82 -1.28
CA ALA A 353 -27.51 0.64 -1.20
C ALA A 353 -27.26 1.13 0.24
N ALA A 354 -27.95 0.54 1.23
CA ALA A 354 -27.73 0.84 2.65
C ALA A 354 -26.29 0.53 3.08
N ALA A 355 -25.76 -0.65 2.73
CA ALA A 355 -24.38 -1.01 3.04
C ALA A 355 -23.36 -0.06 2.38
N SER A 356 -23.60 0.36 1.14
CA SER A 356 -22.74 1.33 0.44
C SER A 356 -22.68 2.68 1.16
N MET A 357 -23.79 3.13 1.75
CA MET A 357 -23.80 4.35 2.56
C MET A 357 -23.01 4.21 3.87
N ILE A 358 -22.99 3.02 4.50
CA ILE A 358 -22.14 2.75 5.68
C ILE A 358 -20.65 2.84 5.31
N PHE A 359 -20.24 2.33 4.14
CA PHE A 359 -18.86 2.46 3.63
C PHE A 359 -18.48 3.91 3.35
N ILE A 360 -19.41 4.72 2.83
CA ILE A 360 -19.18 6.16 2.62
C ILE A 360 -19.04 6.88 3.96
N PHE A 361 -19.89 6.57 4.94
CA PHE A 361 -19.79 7.15 6.29
C PHE A 361 -18.42 6.88 6.94
N THR A 362 -17.99 5.61 6.97
CA THR A 362 -16.69 5.24 7.58
C THR A 362 -15.53 5.88 6.82
N SER A 363 -15.58 5.89 5.49
CA SER A 363 -14.55 6.52 4.67
C SER A 363 -14.46 8.04 4.91
N VAL A 364 -15.60 8.74 4.96
CA VAL A 364 -15.62 10.19 5.28
C VAL A 364 -15.11 10.43 6.72
N PHE A 365 -15.47 9.58 7.69
CA PHE A 365 -14.94 9.67 9.06
C PHE A 365 -13.41 9.52 9.09
N GLY A 366 -12.87 8.50 8.42
CA GLY A 366 -11.41 8.25 8.36
C GLY A 366 -10.63 9.40 7.73
N ALA A 367 -11.20 10.02 6.70
CA ALA A 367 -10.60 11.19 6.05
C ALA A 367 -10.71 12.50 6.86
N THR A 368 -11.58 12.57 7.90
CA THR A 368 -11.92 13.82 8.59
C THR A 368 -11.89 13.73 10.12
N TRP A 369 -12.98 13.25 10.72
CA TRP A 369 -13.25 13.26 12.16
C TRP A 369 -12.38 12.28 12.95
N LEU A 370 -11.66 11.35 12.31
CA LEU A 370 -10.73 10.45 13.00
C LEU A 370 -9.57 11.20 13.67
N THR A 371 -8.85 12.06 12.94
CA THR A 371 -7.54 12.59 13.38
C THR A 371 -7.62 13.95 14.06
N VAL A 372 -8.53 14.83 13.61
CA VAL A 372 -8.65 16.21 14.12
C VAL A 372 -8.90 16.24 15.64
N PRO A 373 -9.81 15.44 16.22
CA PRO A 373 -10.07 15.43 17.67
C PRO A 373 -8.87 15.04 18.55
N TRP A 374 -7.88 14.33 17.99
CA TRP A 374 -6.66 13.90 18.68
C TRP A 374 -5.47 14.84 18.47
N LEU A 375 -5.42 15.52 17.31
CA LEU A 375 -4.42 16.54 17.03
C LEU A 375 -4.71 17.85 17.78
N TYR A 376 -5.98 18.28 17.81
CA TYR A 376 -6.39 19.55 18.40
C TYR A 376 -5.97 19.72 19.87
N PRO A 377 -6.08 18.73 20.78
CA PRO A 377 -5.52 18.80 22.14
C PRO A 377 -4.02 19.11 22.15
N ALA A 378 -3.23 18.40 21.34
CA ALA A 378 -1.77 18.55 21.31
C ALA A 378 -1.34 19.95 20.83
N GLU A 379 -2.17 20.62 20.04
CA GLU A 379 -1.91 21.96 19.50
C GLU A 379 -2.40 23.09 20.42
N ILE A 380 -3.54 22.93 21.11
CA ILE A 380 -4.09 24.04 21.91
C ILE A 380 -3.46 24.19 23.30
N PHE A 381 -2.73 23.22 23.87
CA PHE A 381 -2.21 23.34 25.23
C PHE A 381 -0.78 23.92 25.33
N PRO A 382 -0.52 24.83 26.31
CA PRO A 382 0.83 25.31 26.63
C PRO A 382 1.74 24.17 27.06
N LEU A 383 3.05 24.30 26.80
CA LEU A 383 4.08 23.28 27.09
C LEU A 383 3.96 22.69 28.50
N ALA A 384 3.89 23.55 29.52
CA ALA A 384 3.88 23.15 30.94
C ALA A 384 2.67 22.29 31.38
N VAL A 385 1.59 22.20 30.58
CA VAL A 385 0.38 21.42 30.94
C VAL A 385 -0.13 20.52 29.82
N ARG A 386 0.63 20.37 28.71
CA ARG A 386 0.17 19.65 27.51
C ARG A 386 -0.18 18.19 27.76
N ALA A 387 0.63 17.45 28.51
CA ALA A 387 0.33 16.04 28.80
C ALA A 387 -0.98 15.86 29.58
N ARG A 388 -1.22 16.70 30.60
CA ARG A 388 -2.49 16.70 31.35
C ARG A 388 -3.66 17.17 30.50
N GLY A 389 -3.42 18.11 29.58
CA GLY A 389 -4.38 18.56 28.59
C GLY A 389 -4.81 17.47 27.60
N ASN A 390 -3.85 16.72 27.05
CA ASN A 390 -4.13 15.58 26.17
C ASN A 390 -4.80 14.43 26.93
N ALA A 391 -4.46 14.19 28.20
CA ALA A 391 -5.17 13.23 29.06
C ALA A 391 -6.66 13.57 29.21
N TRP A 392 -7.04 14.86 29.26
CA TRP A 392 -8.46 15.26 29.21
C TRP A 392 -9.14 14.93 27.87
N GLY A 393 -8.40 14.84 26.77
CA GLY A 393 -8.92 14.34 25.49
C GLY A 393 -9.25 12.85 25.55
N VAL A 394 -8.41 12.05 26.19
CA VAL A 394 -8.70 10.63 26.45
C VAL A 394 -9.92 10.48 27.37
N VAL A 395 -10.06 11.35 28.39
CA VAL A 395 -11.25 11.37 29.27
C VAL A 395 -12.53 11.60 28.47
N GLY A 396 -12.56 12.60 27.59
CA GLY A 396 -13.73 12.87 26.73
C GLY A 396 -14.07 11.68 25.82
N TRP A 397 -13.05 11.07 25.22
CA TRP A 397 -13.19 9.91 24.35
C TRP A 397 -13.73 8.67 25.09
N SER A 398 -13.22 8.38 26.28
CA SER A 398 -13.72 7.29 27.13
C SER A 398 -15.16 7.52 27.60
N VAL A 399 -15.55 8.76 27.90
CA VAL A 399 -16.94 9.11 28.24
C VAL A 399 -17.87 8.97 27.02
N GLY A 400 -17.43 9.41 25.84
CA GLY A 400 -18.18 9.23 24.59
C GLY A 400 -18.43 7.76 24.24
N ASN A 401 -17.38 6.93 24.31
CA ASN A 401 -17.48 5.48 24.06
C ASN A 401 -18.34 4.77 25.09
N GLY A 402 -18.11 5.03 26.39
CA GLY A 402 -18.91 4.43 27.46
C GLY A 402 -20.39 4.77 27.33
N TRP A 403 -20.73 6.01 26.95
CA TRP A 403 -22.11 6.42 26.68
C TRP A 403 -22.71 5.62 25.51
N LEU A 404 -22.03 5.57 24.36
CA LEU A 404 -22.57 4.90 23.17
C LEU A 404 -22.58 3.37 23.28
N THR A 405 -21.60 2.75 23.93
CA THR A 405 -21.57 1.28 24.10
C THR A 405 -22.73 0.79 24.98
N LEU A 406 -23.20 1.63 25.92
CA LEU A 406 -24.42 1.35 26.69
C LEU A 406 -25.71 1.67 25.91
N LEU A 407 -25.71 2.74 25.10
CA LEU A 407 -26.92 3.24 24.43
C LEU A 407 -27.22 2.53 23.09
N CYS A 408 -26.21 2.29 22.25
CA CYS A 408 -26.36 1.69 20.92
C CYS A 408 -27.07 0.34 20.89
N PRO A 409 -26.77 -0.67 21.75
CA PRO A 409 -27.48 -1.94 21.69
C PRO A 409 -28.95 -1.77 22.06
N VAL A 410 -29.26 -0.90 23.03
CA VAL A 410 -30.64 -0.54 23.40
C VAL A 410 -31.38 0.17 22.27
N MET A 411 -30.70 1.06 21.52
CA MET A 411 -31.29 1.74 20.37
C MET A 411 -31.57 0.77 19.21
N PHE A 412 -30.59 -0.07 18.83
CA PHE A 412 -30.77 -1.01 17.73
C PHE A 412 -31.84 -2.07 18.03
N ASP A 413 -32.01 -2.47 19.29
CA ASP A 413 -33.06 -3.38 19.73
C ASP A 413 -34.46 -2.71 19.74
N ALA A 414 -34.57 -1.51 20.34
CA ALA A 414 -35.87 -0.85 20.51
C ALA A 414 -36.39 -0.11 19.26
N ILE A 415 -35.49 0.48 18.44
CA ILE A 415 -35.88 1.35 17.31
C ILE A 415 -35.22 0.99 15.97
N GLY A 416 -34.44 -0.09 15.91
CA GLY A 416 -33.96 -0.69 14.67
C GLY A 416 -33.18 0.28 13.77
N GLU A 417 -33.60 0.37 12.50
CA GLU A 417 -33.00 1.21 11.47
C GLU A 417 -33.05 2.71 11.80
N LYS A 418 -33.98 3.14 12.65
CA LYS A 418 -34.17 4.56 13.00
C LYS A 418 -33.01 5.12 13.82
N THR A 419 -32.21 4.26 14.44
CA THR A 419 -30.93 4.59 15.09
C THR A 419 -30.01 5.40 14.17
N LEU A 420 -30.00 5.10 12.86
CA LEU A 420 -29.14 5.77 11.88
C LEU A 420 -29.54 7.25 11.67
N TYR A 421 -30.82 7.59 11.76
CA TYR A 421 -31.27 8.99 11.71
C TYR A 421 -30.82 9.81 12.93
N ILE A 422 -30.64 9.17 14.10
CA ILE A 422 -30.17 9.84 15.30
C ILE A 422 -28.69 10.23 15.13
N PHE A 423 -27.87 9.37 14.52
CA PHE A 423 -26.49 9.74 14.13
C PHE A 423 -26.48 10.84 13.07
N ALA A 424 -27.39 10.82 12.08
CA ALA A 424 -27.50 11.89 11.10
C ALA A 424 -27.84 13.26 11.72
N ILE A 425 -28.75 13.28 12.70
CA ILE A 425 -29.11 14.50 13.46
C ILE A 425 -27.93 14.96 14.33
N SER A 426 -27.21 14.05 15.00
CA SER A 426 -26.01 14.39 15.77
C SER A 426 -24.94 15.06 14.89
N ASN A 427 -24.71 14.53 13.68
CA ASN A 427 -23.81 15.14 12.69
C ASN A 427 -24.24 16.56 12.29
N ALA A 428 -25.55 16.79 12.06
CA ALA A 428 -26.05 18.13 11.76
C ALA A 428 -25.85 19.13 12.92
N ILE A 429 -25.91 18.65 14.18
CA ILE A 429 -25.72 19.47 15.39
C ILE A 429 -24.23 19.81 15.63
N THR A 430 -23.28 18.95 15.24
CA THR A 430 -21.85 19.27 15.43
C THR A 430 -21.38 20.46 14.58
N ILE A 431 -21.97 20.68 13.40
CA ILE A 431 -21.61 21.79 12.50
C ILE A 431 -21.71 23.18 13.18
N PRO A 432 -22.84 23.62 13.74
CA PRO A 432 -22.93 24.91 14.44
C PRO A 432 -22.09 24.96 15.72
N MET A 433 -21.83 23.83 16.39
CA MET A 433 -20.96 23.77 17.57
C MET A 433 -19.49 24.03 17.20
N VAL A 434 -18.99 23.38 16.14
CA VAL A 434 -17.65 23.63 15.57
C VAL A 434 -17.54 25.08 15.08
N TRP A 435 -18.62 25.62 14.49
CA TRP A 435 -18.64 27.00 14.01
C TRP A 435 -18.54 28.05 15.11
N ALA A 436 -19.23 27.88 16.23
CA ALA A 436 -19.23 28.86 17.30
C ALA A 436 -17.99 28.79 18.21
N LEU A 437 -17.51 27.59 18.53
CA LEU A 437 -16.62 27.36 19.68
C LEU A 437 -15.15 26.99 19.34
N TYR A 438 -14.86 26.55 18.11
CA TYR A 438 -13.55 25.99 17.75
C TYR A 438 -12.77 26.92 16.79
N PRO A 439 -11.78 27.69 17.29
CA PRO A 439 -10.86 28.44 16.45
C PRO A 439 -9.91 27.53 15.65
N GLU A 440 -9.35 28.06 14.55
CA GLU A 440 -8.49 27.28 13.64
C GLU A 440 -7.04 27.21 14.16
N SER A 441 -6.51 26.01 14.38
CA SER A 441 -5.15 25.79 14.92
C SER A 441 -4.07 25.65 13.85
N ASN A 442 -4.43 25.45 12.57
CA ASN A 442 -3.46 25.17 11.51
C ASN A 442 -2.43 26.29 11.32
N GLN A 443 -1.16 25.91 11.13
CA GLN A 443 0.00 26.78 10.88
C GLN A 443 0.28 27.88 11.94
N ARG A 444 -0.22 27.73 13.18
CA ARG A 444 0.08 28.66 14.29
C ARG A 444 1.20 28.14 15.19
N THR A 445 2.04 29.05 15.68
CA THR A 445 3.04 28.71 16.70
C THR A 445 2.38 28.48 18.07
N LEU A 446 3.06 27.81 18.99
CA LEU A 446 2.54 27.61 20.36
C LEU A 446 2.30 28.94 21.10
N GLU A 447 3.12 29.95 20.82
CA GLU A 447 2.99 31.30 21.35
C GLU A 447 1.80 32.05 20.72
N ASP A 448 1.56 31.88 19.41
CA ASP A 448 0.34 32.37 18.74
C ASP A 448 -0.93 31.76 19.35
N MET A 449 -0.90 30.47 19.73
CA MET A 449 -2.04 29.80 20.36
C MET A 449 -2.37 30.38 21.74
N ASP A 450 -1.37 30.83 22.49
CA ASP A 450 -1.59 31.50 23.79
C ASP A 450 -2.16 32.91 23.62
N LEU A 451 -1.85 33.61 22.53
CA LEU A 451 -2.50 34.88 22.17
C LEU A 451 -3.95 34.67 21.69
N LEU A 452 -4.22 33.59 20.94
CA LEU A 452 -5.54 33.25 20.40
C LEU A 452 -6.55 32.94 21.51
N PHE A 453 -6.13 32.25 22.56
CA PHE A 453 -6.97 31.93 23.71
C PHE A 453 -7.03 33.02 24.79
N ALA A 454 -6.35 34.16 24.60
CA ALA A 454 -6.35 35.28 25.55
C ALA A 454 -7.65 36.14 25.55
N ALA A 455 -8.62 35.80 24.70
CA ALA A 455 -9.93 36.45 24.63
C ALA A 455 -10.88 35.97 25.74
N ASP A 456 -11.51 36.91 26.45
CA ASP A 456 -12.42 36.66 27.58
C ASP A 456 -13.74 35.95 27.19
N THR A 457 -14.11 35.90 25.90
CA THR A 457 -15.36 35.30 25.41
C THR A 457 -15.13 33.92 24.78
N PRO A 458 -16.11 32.99 24.84
CA PRO A 458 -15.98 31.64 24.30
C PRO A 458 -16.01 31.58 22.76
N TRP A 459 -16.40 32.67 22.11
CA TRP A 459 -16.73 32.70 20.69
C TRP A 459 -15.50 32.80 19.79
N THR A 460 -15.57 32.13 18.64
CA THR A 460 -14.44 32.04 17.71
C THR A 460 -14.13 33.38 17.03
N TRP A 461 -15.14 34.15 16.65
CA TRP A 461 -14.94 35.46 15.97
C TRP A 461 -14.28 36.51 16.87
N ASP A 462 -14.60 36.52 18.16
CA ASP A 462 -13.97 37.41 19.15
C ASP A 462 -12.52 36.98 19.44
N ALA A 463 -12.25 35.67 19.48
CA ALA A 463 -10.91 35.12 19.70
C ALA A 463 -9.97 35.48 18.53
N GLU A 464 -10.40 35.29 17.29
CA GLU A 464 -9.62 35.63 16.10
C GLU A 464 -9.39 37.15 15.97
N ARG A 465 -10.39 37.98 16.34
CA ARG A 465 -10.23 39.43 16.40
C ARG A 465 -9.19 39.84 17.46
N THR A 466 -9.31 39.30 18.67
CA THR A 466 -8.37 39.58 19.77
C THR A 466 -6.95 39.14 19.40
N PHE A 467 -6.80 38.00 18.72
CA PHE A 467 -5.53 37.50 18.21
C PHE A 467 -4.89 38.48 17.21
N ALA A 468 -5.66 38.97 16.24
CA ALA A 468 -5.16 39.95 15.26
C ALA A 468 -4.71 41.27 15.94
N GLU A 469 -5.50 41.77 16.88
CA GLU A 469 -5.18 42.98 17.66
C GLU A 469 -3.91 42.81 18.52
N LEU A 470 -3.73 41.65 19.18
CA LEU A 470 -2.54 41.37 19.99
C LEU A 470 -1.28 41.08 19.16
N LYS A 471 -1.43 40.42 18.01
CA LYS A 471 -0.30 40.11 17.11
C LYS A 471 0.28 41.38 16.48
N ALA A 472 -0.56 42.34 16.12
CA ALA A 472 -0.14 43.66 15.63
C ALA A 472 0.64 44.48 16.69
N GLN A 473 0.35 44.30 17.98
CA GLN A 473 1.04 44.99 19.08
C GLN A 473 2.40 44.38 19.45
N ASN A 474 2.67 43.13 19.08
CA ASN A 474 3.90 42.41 19.44
C ASN A 474 5.08 42.66 18.47
N THR A 475 4.90 43.47 17.41
CA THR A 475 5.91 43.70 16.36
C THR A 475 6.91 44.81 16.67
N SER A 476 6.72 45.59 17.74
CA SER A 476 7.60 46.71 18.10
C SER A 476 8.83 46.27 18.92
N PRO A 477 10.08 46.54 18.49
CA PRO A 477 11.29 46.00 19.13
C PRO A 477 11.52 46.41 20.59
N GLU A 478 11.17 47.65 20.96
CA GLU A 478 11.60 48.28 22.23
C GLU A 478 10.98 47.68 23.50
N ILE A 479 9.94 46.86 23.39
CA ILE A 479 9.17 46.37 24.56
C ILE A 479 9.62 44.98 25.05
N LYS A 480 10.40 44.22 24.25
CA LYS A 480 10.80 42.84 24.61
C LYS A 480 11.58 42.73 25.93
N GLN A 481 12.31 43.77 26.34
CA GLN A 481 13.16 43.73 27.54
C GLN A 481 12.45 44.15 28.84
N SER A 482 11.24 44.73 28.78
CA SER A 482 10.54 45.27 29.96
C SER A 482 9.40 44.40 30.52
N ARG A 483 9.03 43.31 29.82
CA ARG A 483 7.88 42.46 30.19
C ARG A 483 8.19 41.33 31.17
N ALA A 484 9.44 40.85 31.25
CA ALA A 484 9.82 39.75 32.15
C ALA A 484 9.49 40.04 33.64
N ASN A 485 9.65 41.29 34.08
CA ASN A 485 9.43 41.69 35.47
C ASN A 485 7.97 42.03 35.83
N ARG A 486 6.99 41.87 34.92
CA ARG A 486 5.58 42.26 35.19
C ARG A 486 4.55 41.13 35.21
N PHE A 487 4.94 39.89 34.92
CA PHE A 487 4.06 38.71 35.05
C PHE A 487 4.15 38.00 36.41
N GLY A 488 4.98 38.51 37.33
CA GLY A 488 5.33 37.85 38.60
C GLY A 488 4.64 38.37 39.88
N GLN A 489 3.42 38.92 39.83
CA GLN A 489 2.69 39.30 41.05
C GLN A 489 1.25 38.77 41.09
N PRO A 490 0.81 38.14 42.20
CA PRO A 490 -0.56 37.67 42.37
C PRO A 490 -1.50 38.84 42.68
N ALA A 491 -2.21 39.34 41.67
CA ALA A 491 -3.24 40.35 41.86
C ALA A 491 -4.46 39.77 42.61
N GLN A 492 -4.97 40.53 43.59
CA GLN A 492 -6.09 40.11 44.44
C GLN A 492 -7.39 39.87 43.68
N PHE A 493 -8.21 39.01 44.29
CA PHE A 493 -9.49 38.51 43.80
C PHE A 493 -10.50 39.63 43.46
N GLN A 494 -11.00 39.67 42.21
CA GLN A 494 -12.33 40.22 41.91
C GLN A 494 -13.19 39.18 41.21
N ARG A 495 -14.33 38.85 41.84
CA ARG A 495 -15.41 38.04 41.24
C ARG A 495 -15.99 38.78 40.03
N LYS A 496 -15.82 38.26 38.80
CA LYS A 496 -16.63 38.64 37.64
C LYS A 496 -17.31 37.43 37.00
N LYS A 497 -18.56 37.66 36.57
CA LYS A 497 -19.64 36.66 36.33
C LYS A 497 -19.44 35.71 35.14
N ASN A 498 -18.33 35.76 34.40
CA ASN A 498 -18.21 35.09 33.10
C ASN A 498 -18.10 33.54 33.19
N PHE A 499 -17.67 32.99 34.33
CA PHE A 499 -17.59 31.53 34.54
C PHE A 499 -18.97 30.84 34.48
N ASP A 500 -20.02 31.54 34.92
CA ASP A 500 -21.38 31.02 35.04
C ASP A 500 -22.06 30.82 33.66
N PHE A 501 -21.66 31.59 32.64
CA PHE A 501 -22.30 31.56 31.32
C PHE A 501 -21.86 30.36 30.47
N ASN A 502 -20.54 30.10 30.39
CA ASN A 502 -20.00 29.00 29.59
C ASN A 502 -20.44 27.63 30.11
N LEU A 503 -20.44 27.46 31.45
CA LEU A 503 -20.90 26.22 32.07
C LEU A 503 -22.40 26.01 31.82
N ARG A 504 -23.23 27.05 32.01
CA ARG A 504 -24.68 26.97 31.73
C ARG A 504 -24.99 26.70 30.27
N LEU A 505 -24.29 27.31 29.31
CA LEU A 505 -24.55 27.10 27.88
C LEU A 505 -24.29 25.64 27.47
N CYS A 506 -23.15 25.06 27.87
CA CYS A 506 -22.88 23.64 27.67
C CYS A 506 -23.91 22.75 28.40
N PHE A 507 -24.21 23.03 29.67
CA PHE A 507 -25.24 22.28 30.41
C PHE A 507 -26.62 22.35 29.75
N THR A 508 -27.02 23.50 29.21
CA THR A 508 -28.33 23.66 28.55
C THR A 508 -28.37 22.84 27.26
N ILE A 509 -27.34 22.91 26.40
CA ILE A 509 -27.27 22.14 25.16
C ILE A 509 -27.25 20.63 25.44
N VAL A 510 -26.46 20.19 26.42
CA VAL A 510 -26.36 18.77 26.81
C VAL A 510 -27.65 18.27 27.44
N THR A 511 -28.28 19.06 28.32
CA THR A 511 -29.60 18.74 28.88
C THR A 511 -30.65 18.65 27.78
N PHE A 512 -30.61 19.55 26.78
CA PHE A 512 -31.56 19.54 25.66
C PHE A 512 -31.37 18.32 24.75
N LEU A 513 -30.12 17.97 24.38
CA LEU A 513 -29.86 16.73 23.62
C LEU A 513 -30.20 15.48 24.41
N SER A 514 -29.85 15.41 25.70
CA SER A 514 -30.14 14.26 26.55
C SER A 514 -31.66 14.07 26.70
N ILE A 515 -32.41 15.16 26.93
CA ILE A 515 -33.87 15.13 26.95
C ILE A 515 -34.44 14.78 25.57
N PHE A 516 -33.87 15.26 24.47
CA PHE A 516 -34.35 14.94 23.12
C PHE A 516 -34.14 13.46 22.76
N ILE A 517 -32.98 12.89 23.11
CA ILE A 517 -32.66 11.47 22.95
C ILE A 517 -33.57 10.60 23.84
N LEU A 518 -33.76 10.98 25.11
CA LEU A 518 -34.66 10.27 26.05
C LEU A 518 -36.15 10.42 25.68
N GLN A 519 -36.59 11.57 25.17
CA GLN A 519 -37.97 11.78 24.71
C GLN A 519 -38.27 11.07 23.38
N SER A 520 -37.25 10.86 22.54
CA SER A 520 -37.35 10.02 21.34
C SER A 520 -37.43 8.53 21.69
N ALA A 521 -36.97 8.14 22.88
CA ALA A 521 -36.97 6.77 23.40
C ALA A 521 -38.17 6.49 24.33
N ARG A 522 -39.37 6.93 23.95
CA ARG A 522 -40.61 6.89 24.77
C ARG A 522 -41.13 5.50 25.15
N GLU A 523 -40.50 4.42 24.70
CA GLU A 523 -40.88 3.03 24.99
C GLU A 523 -39.88 2.29 25.88
N LEU A 524 -38.82 2.94 26.39
CA LEU A 524 -37.83 2.28 27.26
C LEU A 524 -38.33 2.07 28.70
N PRO A 525 -38.00 0.92 29.34
CA PRO A 525 -38.37 0.64 30.73
C PRO A 525 -37.65 1.56 31.73
N ILE A 526 -38.37 1.89 32.81
CA ILE A 526 -38.05 2.95 33.77
C ILE A 526 -36.67 2.78 34.45
N ASP A 527 -36.23 1.54 34.67
CA ASP A 527 -34.97 1.25 35.39
C ASP A 527 -33.72 1.65 34.59
N CYS A 528 -33.76 1.62 33.25
CA CYS A 528 -32.65 2.04 32.41
C CYS A 528 -32.40 3.56 32.50
N CYS A 529 -33.48 4.36 32.50
CA CYS A 529 -33.43 5.81 32.71
C CYS A 529 -32.82 6.17 34.07
N ARG A 530 -33.02 5.34 35.09
CA ARG A 530 -32.52 5.58 36.46
C ARG A 530 -31.00 5.42 36.54
N SER A 531 -30.44 4.43 35.86
CA SER A 531 -29.00 4.19 35.75
C SER A 531 -28.29 5.27 34.93
N LEU A 532 -28.88 5.71 33.81
CA LEU A 532 -28.35 6.83 33.01
C LEU A 532 -28.31 8.14 33.82
N TYR A 533 -29.36 8.43 34.59
CA TYR A 533 -29.44 9.63 35.41
C TYR A 533 -28.38 9.65 36.51
N PHE A 534 -28.06 8.49 37.11
CA PHE A 534 -27.02 8.36 38.14
C PHE A 534 -25.61 8.64 37.61
N LEU A 535 -25.31 8.14 36.39
CA LEU A 535 -24.06 8.41 35.68
C LEU A 535 -23.93 9.90 35.30
N LEU A 536 -25.04 10.53 34.90
CA LEU A 536 -25.11 11.98 34.65
C LEU A 536 -24.90 12.81 35.93
N GLU A 537 -25.53 12.48 37.06
CA GLU A 537 -25.28 13.21 38.32
C GLU A 537 -23.82 13.10 38.79
N ALA A 538 -23.21 11.92 38.68
CA ALA A 538 -21.83 11.67 39.10
C ALA A 538 -20.80 12.51 38.31
N VAL A 539 -21.06 12.79 37.03
CA VAL A 539 -20.19 13.62 36.17
C VAL A 539 -20.43 15.12 36.39
N LEU A 540 -21.63 15.53 36.81
CA LEU A 540 -22.07 16.93 36.75
C LEU A 540 -22.01 17.71 38.08
N SER A 541 -21.82 17.08 39.25
CA SER A 541 -21.69 17.82 40.52
C SER A 541 -20.89 17.13 41.64
N PRO A 542 -19.61 17.52 41.90
CA PRO A 542 -18.81 16.95 42.98
C PRO A 542 -19.21 17.39 44.41
N SER A 543 -20.13 18.34 44.58
CA SER A 543 -20.28 19.09 45.84
C SER A 543 -21.44 18.67 46.75
N LYS A 544 -22.10 17.52 46.49
CA LYS A 544 -23.27 17.04 47.26
C LYS A 544 -23.05 15.79 48.11
N LEU A 545 -21.80 15.33 48.25
CA LEU A 545 -21.46 14.10 48.99
C LEU A 545 -21.48 14.24 50.54
N LEU A 546 -22.02 15.33 51.09
CA LEU A 546 -21.98 15.66 52.52
C LEU A 546 -23.29 16.31 53.05
N SER A 547 -24.38 15.54 53.14
CA SER A 547 -25.43 15.66 54.19
C SER A 547 -26.64 14.77 53.88
N PRO A 548 -27.24 14.05 54.86
CA PRO A 548 -28.48 13.33 54.66
C PRO A 548 -29.70 14.13 55.14
N GLN A 549 -30.63 14.49 54.24
CA GLN A 549 -32.08 14.51 54.51
C GLN A 549 -32.93 14.81 53.26
N SER A 550 -34.17 14.30 53.30
CA SER A 550 -35.28 14.36 52.34
C SER A 550 -35.56 15.69 51.62
N CYS A 551 -36.05 15.64 50.36
CA CYS A 551 -37.46 15.97 50.07
C CYS A 551 -37.96 15.69 48.62
N SER A 552 -39.16 15.12 48.54
CA SER A 552 -40.33 15.43 47.68
C SER A 552 -40.19 15.96 46.23
N VAL A 553 -40.97 15.34 45.33
CA VAL A 553 -41.30 15.82 43.97
C VAL A 553 -42.59 16.65 44.00
N ARG A 554 -42.55 17.93 43.59
CA ARG A 554 -43.65 18.61 42.87
C ARG A 554 -43.32 20.03 42.40
N SER A 555 -44.06 20.47 41.38
CA SER A 555 -44.24 21.86 40.91
C SER A 555 -43.08 22.51 40.15
N PHE A 556 -43.22 22.67 38.83
CA PHE A 556 -43.51 23.98 38.22
C PHE A 556 -43.96 23.83 36.76
N LEU A 557 -45.27 23.87 36.51
CA LEU A 557 -45.89 24.09 35.20
C LEU A 557 -46.52 25.49 35.23
N ALA A 558 -45.97 26.44 34.46
CA ALA A 558 -46.62 27.71 34.18
C ALA A 558 -46.00 28.40 32.95
N VAL A 559 -46.80 28.56 31.90
CA VAL A 559 -46.54 29.49 30.78
C VAL A 559 -47.48 30.68 30.97
N PRO A 560 -47.05 31.91 30.63
CA PRO A 560 -47.94 32.70 29.78
C PRO A 560 -47.25 33.44 28.63
N PHE A 561 -48.06 33.73 27.62
CA PHE A 561 -47.76 34.37 26.33
C PHE A 561 -48.04 35.89 26.36
N ARG A 562 -47.73 36.60 25.24
CA ARG A 562 -48.11 37.99 24.85
C ARG A 562 -47.21 39.13 25.38
N ARG A 563 -47.05 40.29 24.69
CA ARG A 563 -47.36 40.74 23.30
C ARG A 563 -46.60 42.07 23.02
N LEU A 564 -46.28 42.34 21.74
CA LEU A 564 -46.23 43.65 21.01
C LEU A 564 -45.27 43.50 19.80
N GLY A 565 -45.59 43.82 18.54
CA GLY A 565 -46.88 44.10 17.91
C GLY A 565 -46.75 44.91 16.61
N LEU A 566 -47.23 44.36 15.47
CA LEU A 566 -47.63 45.07 14.21
C LEU A 566 -46.47 45.72 13.37
N ARG A 567 -46.46 45.72 12.02
CA ARG A 567 -47.42 45.42 10.92
C ARG A 567 -46.68 44.74 9.72
N PRO A 568 -47.40 44.14 8.74
CA PRO A 568 -46.82 43.52 7.53
C PRO A 568 -46.81 44.45 6.30
N ASN A 569 -46.00 44.14 5.28
CA ASN A 569 -46.36 44.21 3.85
C ASN A 569 -45.30 43.60 2.90
N GLU A 570 -45.82 42.98 1.84
CA GLU A 570 -45.25 42.63 0.51
C GLU A 570 -44.11 41.58 0.35
N PRO A 571 -44.19 40.71 -0.70
CA PRO A 571 -43.24 39.63 -0.97
C PRO A 571 -42.15 40.01 -1.99
N PRO A 572 -41.03 39.25 -2.06
CA PRO A 572 -40.01 39.47 -3.09
C PRO A 572 -40.52 39.06 -4.48
N GLN A 573 -40.42 39.98 -5.45
CA GLN A 573 -40.67 39.70 -6.87
C GLN A 573 -39.50 38.95 -7.53
N PRO A 574 -39.74 38.17 -8.60
CA PRO A 574 -38.69 37.54 -9.39
C PRO A 574 -38.14 38.51 -10.45
N LEU A 575 -36.81 38.61 -10.55
CA LEU A 575 -36.18 39.26 -11.70
C LEU A 575 -36.02 38.27 -12.85
N THR A 576 -36.63 38.62 -13.98
CA THR A 576 -36.54 37.90 -15.27
C THR A 576 -35.85 38.77 -16.32
N ARG A 577 -35.46 38.12 -17.43
CA ARG A 577 -35.12 38.63 -18.78
C ARG A 577 -33.62 38.53 -19.18
N PRO A 578 -33.32 38.32 -20.48
CA PRO A 578 -33.61 37.05 -21.15
C PRO A 578 -32.46 36.59 -22.07
N LEU A 579 -32.43 35.31 -22.44
CA LEU A 579 -31.78 34.89 -23.69
C LEU A 579 -32.38 33.57 -24.16
N GLY A 580 -33.26 33.66 -25.15
CA GLY A 580 -33.85 32.52 -25.82
C GLY A 580 -34.35 32.98 -27.18
N LEU A 581 -33.70 32.48 -28.23
CA LEU A 581 -34.29 32.40 -29.55
C LEU A 581 -34.17 30.96 -30.04
N THR A 582 -35.34 30.43 -30.41
CA THR A 582 -35.61 29.08 -30.87
C THR A 582 -35.06 28.85 -32.27
N PHE A 583 -34.74 27.60 -32.58
CA PHE A 583 -34.85 27.09 -33.95
C PHE A 583 -35.69 25.81 -33.97
N SER A 584 -36.68 25.81 -34.86
CA SER A 584 -37.37 24.63 -35.40
C SER A 584 -37.36 24.82 -36.92
N PRO A 585 -37.18 23.78 -37.73
CA PRO A 585 -36.95 23.93 -39.16
C PRO A 585 -38.26 24.02 -39.95
N ASP A 586 -38.31 24.86 -40.99
CA ASP A 586 -38.95 24.51 -42.26
C ASP A 586 -38.59 25.49 -43.42
N GLN A 587 -38.83 25.06 -44.66
CA GLN A 587 -38.94 25.82 -45.94
C GLN A 587 -37.65 26.40 -46.58
N GLY A 588 -37.24 25.79 -47.71
CA GLY A 588 -37.54 26.37 -49.04
C GLY A 588 -36.50 27.22 -49.81
N GLU A 589 -35.76 26.56 -50.71
CA GLU A 589 -35.37 26.96 -52.10
C GLU A 589 -34.43 28.16 -52.43
N ASP A 590 -33.62 27.93 -53.49
CA ASP A 590 -33.10 28.85 -54.52
C ASP A 590 -32.15 30.04 -54.15
N THR A 591 -30.93 30.22 -54.72
CA THR A 591 -30.44 29.90 -56.09
C THR A 591 -28.90 29.87 -56.22
N LEU A 592 -28.42 28.95 -57.08
CA LEU A 592 -27.33 29.04 -58.09
C LEU A 592 -25.93 29.68 -57.86
N GLN A 593 -24.92 28.92 -58.34
CA GLN A 593 -23.59 29.31 -58.89
C GLN A 593 -22.52 29.81 -57.88
N SER A 594 -21.38 29.13 -57.70
CA SER A 594 -20.49 28.64 -58.77
C SER A 594 -19.52 27.53 -58.31
N GLN A 595 -19.08 26.69 -59.25
CA GLN A 595 -18.01 25.71 -59.04
C GLN A 595 -16.65 26.30 -59.42
N ALA A 596 -15.81 26.62 -58.44
CA ALA A 596 -14.36 26.74 -58.60
C ALA A 596 -13.67 26.74 -57.23
N ASP A 597 -13.19 25.57 -56.81
CA ASP A 597 -11.90 25.35 -56.12
C ASP A 597 -11.91 24.01 -55.36
N ARG A 598 -11.32 23.00 -56.00
CA ARG A 598 -10.90 21.77 -55.32
C ARG A 598 -9.49 21.97 -54.76
N LEU A 599 -9.38 22.30 -53.48
CA LEU A 599 -8.15 22.07 -52.73
C LEU A 599 -8.25 20.72 -51.99
N PRO A 600 -7.20 19.89 -51.97
CA PRO A 600 -7.21 18.64 -51.22
C PRO A 600 -7.29 18.92 -49.72
N PHE A 601 -8.03 18.08 -49.00
CA PHE A 601 -8.17 18.19 -47.55
C PHE A 601 -6.83 17.86 -46.89
N VAL A 602 -6.06 18.89 -46.52
CA VAL A 602 -4.78 18.73 -45.81
C VAL A 602 -5.07 18.26 -44.40
N ILE A 603 -4.86 16.96 -44.15
CA ILE A 603 -4.87 16.41 -42.79
C ILE A 603 -3.75 17.12 -42.00
N PRO A 604 -4.05 17.76 -40.85
CA PRO A 604 -3.01 18.43 -40.07
C PRO A 604 -2.01 17.40 -39.57
N VAL A 605 -0.74 17.55 -39.99
CA VAL A 605 0.36 16.67 -39.57
C VAL A 605 0.62 16.91 -38.09
N GLU A 606 0.43 15.87 -37.27
CA GLU A 606 0.55 16.00 -35.84
C GLU A 606 2.03 15.85 -35.40
N GLU A 607 2.61 16.96 -34.94
CA GLU A 607 3.98 17.00 -34.46
C GLU A 607 4.10 16.46 -33.03
N HIS A 608 5.17 15.71 -32.79
CA HIS A 608 5.53 15.05 -31.52
C HIS A 608 7.01 15.27 -31.22
N ASP A 609 7.37 15.34 -29.94
CA ASP A 609 8.78 15.43 -29.53
C ASP A 609 9.51 14.09 -29.72
N LEU A 610 8.77 12.98 -29.57
CA LEU A 610 9.26 11.63 -29.79
C LEU A 610 8.21 10.73 -30.45
N VAL A 611 8.61 10.05 -31.53
CA VAL A 611 7.85 8.96 -32.19
C VAL A 611 8.54 7.64 -31.91
N ILE A 612 7.80 6.61 -31.50
CA ILE A 612 8.33 5.28 -31.20
C ILE A 612 7.65 4.25 -32.10
N ILE A 613 8.44 3.49 -32.86
CA ILE A 613 7.95 2.45 -33.78
C ILE A 613 8.19 1.07 -33.15
N GLY A 614 7.11 0.43 -32.72
CA GLY A 614 7.09 -0.83 -31.99
C GLY A 614 6.59 -0.64 -30.55
N GLY A 615 5.60 -1.44 -30.15
CA GLY A 615 5.03 -1.48 -28.79
C GLY A 615 5.58 -2.62 -27.95
N GLY A 616 6.74 -3.18 -28.34
CA GLY A 616 7.49 -4.17 -27.57
C GLY A 616 8.11 -3.61 -26.30
N VAL A 617 8.88 -4.44 -25.60
CA VAL A 617 9.49 -4.11 -24.30
C VAL A 617 10.29 -2.80 -24.34
N ALA A 618 11.24 -2.68 -25.27
CA ALA A 618 11.94 -1.42 -25.53
C ALA A 618 10.99 -0.24 -25.83
N GLY A 619 9.98 -0.46 -26.68
CA GLY A 619 9.08 0.58 -27.14
C GLY A 619 8.16 1.14 -26.05
N TYR A 620 7.46 0.28 -25.31
CA TYR A 620 6.56 0.75 -24.25
C TYR A 620 7.32 1.33 -23.05
N VAL A 621 8.51 0.82 -22.72
CA VAL A 621 9.35 1.41 -21.66
C VAL A 621 9.86 2.78 -22.08
N ALA A 622 10.36 2.92 -23.31
CA ALA A 622 10.77 4.23 -23.85
C ALA A 622 9.59 5.21 -23.85
N ALA A 623 8.40 4.76 -24.23
CA ALA A 623 7.20 5.60 -24.25
C ALA A 623 6.79 6.07 -22.86
N ILE A 624 6.75 5.16 -21.87
CA ILE A 624 6.45 5.49 -20.47
C ILE A 624 7.49 6.45 -19.90
N LYS A 625 8.78 6.17 -20.12
CA LYS A 625 9.89 7.01 -19.64
C LYS A 625 9.85 8.41 -20.28
N ALA A 626 9.58 8.50 -21.59
CA ALA A 626 9.46 9.78 -22.28
C ALA A 626 8.26 10.61 -21.78
N GLY A 627 7.12 9.97 -21.51
CA GLY A 627 5.97 10.62 -20.88
C GLY A 627 6.24 11.09 -19.44
N GLN A 628 7.06 10.36 -18.68
CA GLN A 628 7.52 10.77 -17.33
C GLN A 628 8.47 11.98 -17.38
N GLU A 629 9.36 12.02 -18.36
CA GLU A 629 10.28 13.15 -18.62
C GLU A 629 9.59 14.33 -19.35
N GLY A 630 8.29 14.21 -19.65
CA GLY A 630 7.43 15.30 -20.13
C GLY A 630 7.35 15.51 -21.64
N LEU A 631 7.90 14.59 -22.45
CA LEU A 631 7.88 14.68 -23.92
C LEU A 631 6.50 14.34 -24.50
N LYS A 632 6.00 15.11 -25.48
CA LYS A 632 4.82 14.68 -26.25
C LYS A 632 5.21 13.48 -27.12
N THR A 633 4.74 12.30 -26.72
CA THR A 633 5.23 11.01 -27.22
C THR A 633 4.11 10.20 -27.85
N VAL A 634 4.36 9.65 -29.05
CA VAL A 634 3.47 8.69 -29.71
C VAL A 634 4.15 7.33 -29.89
N CYS A 635 3.43 6.27 -29.55
CA CYS A 635 3.86 4.88 -29.72
C CYS A 635 3.00 4.21 -30.80
N ILE A 636 3.66 3.58 -31.79
CA ILE A 636 3.02 2.92 -32.94
C ILE A 636 3.22 1.40 -32.81
N GLU A 637 2.14 0.62 -32.81
CA GLU A 637 2.22 -0.85 -32.77
C GLU A 637 1.15 -1.50 -33.67
N LYS A 638 1.59 -2.35 -34.60
CA LYS A 638 0.74 -3.03 -35.58
C LYS A 638 -0.06 -4.20 -35.00
N ARG A 639 0.42 -4.83 -33.92
CA ARG A 639 -0.24 -5.98 -33.27
C ARG A 639 -1.61 -5.62 -32.67
N GLY A 640 -1.87 -4.34 -32.38
CA GLY A 640 -3.07 -3.88 -31.68
C GLY A 640 -3.07 -4.13 -30.17
N THR A 641 -2.30 -5.11 -29.68
CA THR A 641 -1.92 -5.28 -28.26
C THR A 641 -0.46 -4.88 -28.02
N LEU A 642 -0.20 -4.23 -26.89
CA LEU A 642 1.13 -3.78 -26.47
C LEU A 642 1.94 -4.91 -25.82
N GLY A 643 3.22 -4.66 -25.51
CA GLY A 643 4.16 -5.60 -24.91
C GLY A 643 4.91 -6.50 -25.91
N GLY A 644 4.60 -6.38 -27.20
CA GLY A 644 5.29 -7.04 -28.32
C GLY A 644 5.51 -8.54 -28.12
N THR A 645 6.66 -9.05 -28.59
CA THR A 645 6.99 -10.47 -28.55
C THR A 645 7.00 -11.03 -27.12
N CYS A 646 7.71 -10.40 -26.19
CA CYS A 646 7.94 -10.95 -24.84
C CYS A 646 6.65 -11.17 -24.06
N LEU A 647 5.70 -10.23 -24.12
CA LEU A 647 4.42 -10.36 -23.43
C LEU A 647 3.44 -11.27 -24.19
N ASN A 648 3.30 -11.11 -25.51
CA ASN A 648 2.21 -11.77 -26.24
C ASN A 648 2.55 -13.21 -26.68
N VAL A 649 3.80 -13.48 -27.08
CA VAL A 649 4.21 -14.74 -27.76
C VAL A 649 5.62 -15.20 -27.37
N GLY A 650 6.05 -14.91 -26.14
CA GLY A 650 7.41 -15.14 -25.68
C GLY A 650 7.50 -15.41 -24.18
N CYS A 651 8.18 -14.53 -23.44
CA CYS A 651 8.47 -14.63 -22.02
C CYS A 651 7.25 -15.05 -21.18
N ILE A 652 6.21 -14.22 -21.12
CA ILE A 652 5.08 -14.42 -20.20
C ILE A 652 4.31 -15.73 -20.48
N PRO A 653 3.87 -16.03 -21.72
CA PRO A 653 3.21 -17.30 -22.00
C PRO A 653 4.13 -18.50 -21.81
N SER A 654 5.43 -18.42 -22.16
CA SER A 654 6.40 -19.49 -21.87
C SER A 654 6.49 -19.78 -20.38
N LYS A 655 6.70 -18.74 -19.55
CA LYS A 655 6.90 -18.89 -18.10
C LYS A 655 5.63 -19.40 -17.40
N SER A 656 4.45 -19.00 -17.88
CA SER A 656 3.17 -19.57 -17.43
C SER A 656 3.09 -21.08 -17.69
N LEU A 657 3.43 -21.53 -18.91
CA LEU A 657 3.40 -22.96 -19.25
C LEU A 657 4.52 -23.76 -18.55
N LEU A 658 5.73 -23.20 -18.40
CA LEU A 658 6.84 -23.81 -17.67
C LEU A 658 6.49 -24.09 -16.21
N ASN A 659 5.93 -23.09 -15.52
CA ASN A 659 5.50 -23.24 -14.12
C ASN A 659 4.39 -24.30 -13.98
N ASN A 660 3.34 -24.23 -14.82
CA ASN A 660 2.20 -25.14 -14.73
C ASN A 660 2.56 -26.59 -15.14
N SER A 661 3.40 -26.78 -16.16
CA SER A 661 3.90 -28.11 -16.55
C SER A 661 4.88 -28.70 -15.53
N HIS A 662 5.71 -27.86 -14.88
CA HIS A 662 6.56 -28.30 -13.77
C HIS A 662 5.75 -28.69 -12.53
N LEU A 663 4.69 -27.93 -12.18
CA LEU A 663 3.77 -28.30 -11.11
C LEU A 663 3.09 -29.66 -11.40
N TYR A 664 2.59 -29.86 -12.63
CA TYR A 664 2.02 -31.13 -13.06
C TYR A 664 3.01 -32.29 -12.92
N HIS A 665 4.23 -32.15 -13.45
CA HIS A 665 5.30 -33.14 -13.31
C HIS A 665 5.65 -33.44 -11.83
N THR A 666 5.75 -32.40 -11.00
CA THR A 666 6.03 -32.53 -9.56
C THR A 666 4.93 -33.32 -8.85
N ILE A 667 3.67 -33.06 -9.18
CA ILE A 667 2.53 -33.80 -8.64
C ILE A 667 2.59 -35.28 -9.05
N MET A 668 2.88 -35.56 -10.32
CA MET A 668 2.92 -36.91 -10.90
C MET A 668 4.10 -37.76 -10.39
N HIS A 669 5.26 -37.16 -10.10
CA HIS A 669 6.51 -37.92 -9.87
C HIS A 669 7.19 -37.67 -8.51
N ASP A 670 6.99 -36.50 -7.89
CA ASP A 670 7.82 -36.04 -6.76
C ASP A 670 7.06 -35.89 -5.42
N THR A 671 5.74 -36.03 -5.40
CA THR A 671 4.90 -35.94 -4.18
C THR A 671 5.11 -37.12 -3.23
N LYS A 672 5.18 -38.34 -3.76
CA LYS A 672 5.27 -39.57 -2.93
C LYS A 672 6.51 -39.59 -2.03
N LYS A 673 7.67 -39.15 -2.52
CA LYS A 673 8.92 -39.04 -1.72
C LYS A 673 8.88 -37.95 -0.65
N ARG A 674 7.85 -37.10 -0.65
CA ARG A 674 7.59 -36.02 0.32
C ARG A 674 6.52 -36.40 1.37
N GLY A 675 5.99 -37.62 1.32
CA GLY A 675 4.88 -38.05 2.18
C GLY A 675 3.52 -37.49 1.77
N ILE A 676 3.38 -37.02 0.52
CA ILE A 676 2.12 -36.53 -0.04
C ILE A 676 1.60 -37.60 -0.99
N GLU A 677 0.48 -38.21 -0.65
CA GLU A 677 -0.23 -39.14 -1.53
C GLU A 677 -1.32 -38.39 -2.32
N VAL A 678 -1.32 -38.58 -3.64
CA VAL A 678 -2.29 -37.97 -4.57
C VAL A 678 -3.04 -39.08 -5.31
N GLY A 679 -4.30 -38.80 -5.68
CA GLY A 679 -5.11 -39.71 -6.51
C GLY A 679 -4.72 -39.66 -7.99
N ASP A 680 -5.64 -40.07 -8.86
CA ASP A 680 -5.49 -39.95 -10.32
C ASP A 680 -5.48 -38.47 -10.75
N VAL A 681 -4.40 -38.02 -11.41
CA VAL A 681 -4.17 -36.61 -11.78
C VAL A 681 -4.18 -36.44 -13.29
N LYS A 682 -5.19 -35.70 -13.78
CA LYS A 682 -5.45 -35.51 -15.21
C LYS A 682 -5.05 -34.12 -15.68
N LEU A 683 -4.42 -34.06 -16.84
CA LEU A 683 -4.13 -32.80 -17.53
C LEU A 683 -5.42 -32.20 -18.12
N ASN A 684 -5.70 -30.94 -17.77
CA ASN A 684 -6.65 -30.11 -18.51
C ASN A 684 -5.87 -29.02 -19.26
N LEU A 685 -5.53 -29.30 -20.53
CA LEU A 685 -4.73 -28.40 -21.36
C LEU A 685 -5.47 -27.10 -21.70
N GLU A 686 -6.78 -27.16 -21.95
CA GLU A 686 -7.62 -26.00 -22.23
C GLU A 686 -7.57 -24.98 -21.08
N GLN A 687 -7.76 -25.45 -19.85
CA GLN A 687 -7.69 -24.59 -18.66
C GLN A 687 -6.28 -24.06 -18.38
N MET A 688 -5.23 -24.81 -18.74
CA MET A 688 -3.84 -24.35 -18.68
C MET A 688 -3.56 -23.24 -19.70
N MET A 689 -4.02 -23.40 -20.94
CA MET A 689 -3.93 -22.36 -21.99
C MET A 689 -4.71 -21.10 -21.62
N LYS A 690 -5.91 -21.26 -21.03
CA LYS A 690 -6.73 -20.15 -20.53
C LYS A 690 -6.07 -19.38 -19.38
N ALA A 691 -5.34 -20.06 -18.49
CA ALA A 691 -4.57 -19.41 -17.42
C ALA A 691 -3.39 -18.58 -17.98
N LYS A 692 -2.71 -19.11 -19.00
CA LYS A 692 -1.69 -18.40 -19.80
C LYS A 692 -2.29 -17.15 -20.47
N GLU A 693 -3.42 -17.29 -21.17
CA GLU A 693 -4.11 -16.17 -21.83
C GLU A 693 -4.56 -15.08 -20.84
N SER A 694 -5.18 -15.45 -19.72
CA SER A 694 -5.56 -14.52 -18.66
C SER A 694 -4.37 -13.69 -18.14
N SER A 695 -3.20 -14.33 -18.01
CA SER A 695 -1.96 -13.66 -17.59
C SER A 695 -1.49 -12.63 -18.64
N VAL A 696 -1.54 -12.98 -19.93
CA VAL A 696 -1.20 -12.08 -21.04
C VAL A 696 -2.20 -10.93 -21.15
N GLU A 697 -3.50 -11.19 -21.06
CA GLU A 697 -4.54 -10.16 -21.11
C GLU A 697 -4.43 -9.14 -19.96
N GLY A 698 -4.20 -9.61 -18.73
CA GLY A 698 -4.08 -8.74 -17.57
C GLY A 698 -2.90 -7.77 -17.70
N LEU A 699 -1.75 -8.29 -18.14
CA LEU A 699 -0.53 -7.49 -18.32
C LEU A 699 -0.60 -6.56 -19.54
N THR A 700 -1.17 -7.00 -20.67
CA THR A 700 -1.30 -6.14 -21.88
C THR A 700 -2.21 -4.93 -21.61
N LYS A 701 -3.34 -5.14 -20.94
CA LYS A 701 -4.24 -4.06 -20.46
C LYS A 701 -3.55 -3.17 -19.43
N GLY A 702 -2.68 -3.73 -18.58
CA GLY A 702 -1.83 -2.97 -17.67
C GLY A 702 -0.89 -1.99 -18.39
N ILE A 703 -0.26 -2.40 -19.50
CA ILE A 703 0.61 -1.52 -20.29
C ILE A 703 -0.19 -0.43 -21.01
N GLU A 704 -1.36 -0.74 -21.58
CA GLU A 704 -2.24 0.26 -22.21
C GLU A 704 -2.70 1.32 -21.18
N PHE A 705 -3.00 0.90 -19.94
CA PHE A 705 -3.25 1.82 -18.82
C PHE A 705 -2.02 2.67 -18.46
N LEU A 706 -0.81 2.09 -18.46
CA LEU A 706 0.42 2.84 -18.17
C LEU A 706 0.74 3.89 -19.26
N LEU A 707 0.56 3.59 -20.54
CA LEU A 707 0.72 4.58 -21.61
C LEU A 707 -0.26 5.76 -21.41
N LYS A 708 -1.54 5.44 -21.18
CA LYS A 708 -2.57 6.45 -20.90
C LYS A 708 -2.25 7.29 -19.65
N LYS A 709 -1.75 6.68 -18.58
CA LYS A 709 -1.34 7.37 -17.34
C LYS A 709 -0.19 8.37 -17.59
N ASN A 710 0.75 8.02 -18.47
CA ASN A 710 1.89 8.87 -18.83
C ASN A 710 1.63 9.75 -20.07
N LYS A 711 0.37 9.87 -20.51
CA LYS A 711 -0.06 10.70 -21.65
C LYS A 711 0.64 10.38 -22.98
N VAL A 712 0.96 9.11 -23.19
CA VAL A 712 1.48 8.61 -24.48
C VAL A 712 0.31 8.38 -25.42
N ASP A 713 0.37 8.95 -26.62
CA ASP A 713 -0.58 8.67 -27.69
C ASP A 713 -0.29 7.28 -28.28
N TYR A 714 -1.31 6.41 -28.36
CA TYR A 714 -1.15 5.05 -28.87
C TYR A 714 -1.85 4.89 -30.23
N LEU A 715 -1.05 4.68 -31.29
CA LEU A 715 -1.53 4.39 -32.64
C LEU A 715 -1.44 2.89 -32.96
N LYS A 716 -2.58 2.29 -33.28
CA LYS A 716 -2.73 0.87 -33.67
C LYS A 716 -2.61 0.75 -35.19
N GLY A 717 -1.41 0.41 -35.68
CA GLY A 717 -1.11 0.42 -37.11
C GLY A 717 0.34 0.08 -37.47
N THR A 718 0.58 -0.14 -38.75
CA THR A 718 1.93 -0.39 -39.29
C THR A 718 2.62 0.93 -39.62
N GLY A 719 3.72 1.22 -38.92
CA GLY A 719 4.54 2.41 -39.15
C GLY A 719 5.64 2.17 -40.20
N SER A 720 5.76 3.09 -41.16
CA SER A 720 6.83 3.13 -42.16
C SER A 720 7.36 4.55 -42.37
N PHE A 721 8.66 4.71 -42.60
CA PHE A 721 9.26 6.01 -42.85
C PHE A 721 8.90 6.54 -44.24
N VAL A 722 8.42 7.78 -44.29
CA VAL A 722 8.23 8.56 -45.53
C VAL A 722 9.48 9.39 -45.81
N ASP A 723 10.04 9.98 -44.77
CA ASP A 723 11.28 10.74 -44.76
C ASP A 723 11.94 10.61 -43.37
N GLN A 724 13.05 11.32 -43.11
CA GLN A 724 13.81 11.22 -41.86
C GLN A 724 13.06 11.71 -40.61
N ASN A 725 11.95 12.44 -40.74
CA ASN A 725 11.17 12.98 -39.64
C ASN A 725 9.69 12.53 -39.65
N SER A 726 9.20 11.98 -40.76
CA SER A 726 7.78 11.65 -40.96
C SER A 726 7.56 10.14 -41.07
N VAL A 727 6.67 9.61 -40.23
CA VAL A 727 6.25 8.19 -40.23
C VAL A 727 4.80 8.11 -40.67
N LYS A 728 4.53 7.38 -41.77
CA LYS A 728 3.19 6.98 -42.17
C LYS A 728 2.76 5.78 -41.32
N VAL A 729 1.54 5.82 -40.82
CA VAL A 729 0.90 4.76 -40.04
C VAL A 729 -0.35 4.29 -40.78
N GLU A 730 -0.31 3.06 -41.27
CA GLU A 730 -1.49 2.37 -41.83
C GLU A 730 -2.29 1.80 -40.67
N LEU A 731 -3.47 2.35 -40.40
CA LEU A 731 -4.25 2.04 -39.20
C LEU A 731 -4.96 0.68 -39.34
N ASN A 732 -5.00 -0.09 -38.24
CA ASN A 732 -5.63 -1.41 -38.22
C ASN A 732 -7.15 -1.38 -38.50
N GLU A 733 -7.80 -0.25 -38.24
CA GLU A 733 -9.23 -0.01 -38.51
C GLU A 733 -9.49 0.53 -39.93
N GLY A 734 -8.44 0.67 -40.74
CA GLY A 734 -8.47 1.26 -42.08
C GLY A 734 -8.09 2.75 -42.08
N GLY A 735 -7.57 3.20 -43.23
CA GLY A 735 -7.06 4.57 -43.41
C GLY A 735 -5.61 4.75 -42.99
N GLU A 736 -5.10 5.96 -43.19
CA GLU A 736 -3.69 6.31 -43.01
C GLU A 736 -3.54 7.60 -42.19
N ARG A 737 -2.49 7.67 -41.37
CA ARG A 737 -2.13 8.87 -40.60
C ARG A 737 -0.64 9.12 -40.73
N VAL A 738 -0.21 10.37 -40.91
CA VAL A 738 1.21 10.73 -40.89
C VAL A 738 1.52 11.47 -39.60
N VAL A 739 2.50 10.99 -38.85
CA VAL A 739 3.03 11.65 -37.64
C VAL A 739 4.44 12.16 -37.90
N LYS A 740 4.77 13.33 -37.34
CA LYS A 740 6.10 13.92 -37.46
C LYS A 740 6.79 13.95 -36.11
N GLY A 741 8.02 13.44 -36.04
CA GLY A 741 8.83 13.38 -34.83
C GLY A 741 10.06 14.28 -34.90
N LYS A 742 10.32 15.03 -33.82
CA LYS A 742 11.63 15.67 -33.62
C LYS A 742 12.71 14.62 -33.37
N ASN A 743 12.42 13.64 -32.52
CA ASN A 743 13.19 12.42 -32.34
C ASN A 743 12.37 11.20 -32.73
N ILE A 744 13.04 10.13 -33.17
CA ILE A 744 12.40 8.85 -33.52
C ILE A 744 13.18 7.71 -32.88
N ILE A 745 12.49 6.76 -32.25
CA ILE A 745 13.06 5.51 -31.74
C ILE A 745 12.48 4.33 -32.51
N ILE A 746 13.35 3.53 -33.12
CA ILE A 746 13.03 2.25 -33.73
C ILE A 746 13.17 1.16 -32.66
N ALA A 747 12.07 0.49 -32.34
CA ALA A 747 11.95 -0.56 -31.33
C ALA A 747 11.14 -1.76 -31.86
N THR A 748 11.28 -2.05 -33.17
CA THR A 748 10.50 -3.06 -33.90
C THR A 748 10.78 -4.50 -33.48
N GLY A 749 11.87 -4.75 -32.76
CA GLY A 749 12.18 -6.03 -32.15
C GLY A 749 12.66 -7.08 -33.16
N SER A 750 12.19 -8.31 -33.00
CA SER A 750 12.68 -9.49 -33.73
C SER A 750 11.54 -10.43 -34.14
N GLU A 751 11.85 -11.34 -35.08
CA GLU A 751 11.03 -12.49 -35.45
C GLU A 751 11.81 -13.81 -35.36
N ALA A 752 11.10 -14.94 -35.45
CA ALA A 752 11.75 -16.25 -35.49
C ALA A 752 12.50 -16.43 -36.82
N THR A 753 13.71 -17.01 -36.78
CA THR A 753 14.46 -17.29 -38.01
C THR A 753 13.83 -18.49 -38.72
N PRO A 754 13.36 -18.36 -39.98
CA PRO A 754 12.79 -19.47 -40.73
C PRO A 754 13.88 -20.48 -41.11
N PHE A 755 13.54 -21.77 -41.08
CA PHE A 755 14.46 -22.83 -41.52
C PHE A 755 14.38 -23.01 -43.05
N PRO A 756 15.49 -22.94 -43.80
CA PRO A 756 15.47 -23.13 -45.25
C PRO A 756 14.93 -24.51 -45.65
N GLY A 757 13.88 -24.52 -46.48
CA GLY A 757 13.26 -25.76 -46.97
C GLY A 757 12.19 -26.37 -46.06
N LEU A 758 11.79 -25.70 -44.96
CA LEU A 758 10.60 -26.05 -44.18
C LEU A 758 9.60 -24.88 -44.21
N THR A 759 8.35 -25.17 -44.58
CA THR A 759 7.27 -24.18 -44.53
C THR A 759 6.67 -24.15 -43.13
N ILE A 760 6.62 -22.98 -42.50
CA ILE A 760 6.00 -22.82 -41.19
C ILE A 760 4.48 -22.70 -41.38
N ASP A 761 3.72 -23.63 -40.81
CA ASP A 761 2.24 -23.66 -40.83
C ASP A 761 1.61 -23.32 -39.47
N GLU A 762 2.44 -23.23 -38.41
CA GLU A 762 2.05 -23.09 -37.00
C GLU A 762 1.04 -24.17 -36.52
N GLN A 763 1.05 -25.35 -37.17
CA GLN A 763 0.28 -26.55 -36.80
C GLN A 763 1.19 -27.78 -36.66
N LYS A 764 1.88 -28.19 -37.72
CA LYS A 764 2.88 -29.27 -37.69
C LYS A 764 4.30 -28.71 -37.60
N ILE A 765 4.64 -27.72 -38.41
CA ILE A 765 5.93 -27.03 -38.42
C ILE A 765 5.72 -25.66 -37.78
N ILE A 766 6.13 -25.56 -36.53
CA ILE A 766 5.78 -24.45 -35.64
C ILE A 766 7.01 -23.63 -35.25
N THR A 767 6.79 -22.35 -34.94
CA THR A 767 7.77 -21.53 -34.23
C THR A 767 7.50 -21.57 -32.73
N SER A 768 8.23 -20.73 -31.97
CA SER A 768 7.87 -20.43 -30.58
C SER A 768 6.42 -19.94 -30.41
N THR A 769 5.80 -19.39 -31.45
CA THR A 769 4.40 -18.93 -31.38
C THR A 769 3.43 -20.10 -31.34
N GLY A 770 3.48 -21.01 -32.32
CA GLY A 770 2.66 -22.23 -32.32
C GLY A 770 2.93 -23.14 -31.11
N ALA A 771 4.17 -23.18 -30.62
CA ALA A 771 4.53 -23.96 -29.43
C ALA A 771 3.86 -23.49 -28.13
N LEU A 772 3.30 -22.27 -28.12
CA LEU A 772 2.54 -21.69 -27.01
C LEU A 772 1.01 -21.79 -27.20
N SER A 773 0.55 -22.41 -28.29
CA SER A 773 -0.86 -22.48 -28.70
C SER A 773 -1.30 -23.84 -29.27
N LEU A 774 -0.49 -24.90 -29.15
CA LEU A 774 -0.89 -26.27 -29.50
C LEU A 774 -2.16 -26.68 -28.74
N LYS A 775 -3.13 -27.24 -29.47
CA LYS A 775 -4.46 -27.60 -28.96
C LYS A 775 -4.49 -28.95 -28.23
N GLU A 776 -3.50 -29.79 -28.50
CA GLU A 776 -3.31 -31.11 -27.89
C GLU A 776 -1.82 -31.36 -27.62
N VAL A 777 -1.50 -32.33 -26.76
CA VAL A 777 -0.12 -32.74 -26.49
C VAL A 777 0.33 -33.66 -27.63
N PRO A 778 1.36 -33.29 -28.43
CA PRO A 778 1.85 -34.17 -29.50
C PRO A 778 2.51 -35.41 -28.89
N LYS A 779 2.44 -36.57 -29.55
CA LYS A 779 3.06 -37.80 -29.03
C LYS A 779 4.57 -37.77 -29.24
N LYS A 780 5.02 -37.27 -30.39
CA LYS A 780 6.43 -37.04 -30.74
C LYS A 780 6.65 -35.61 -31.19
N MET A 781 7.64 -34.96 -30.59
CA MET A 781 8.05 -33.60 -30.93
C MET A 781 9.55 -33.56 -31.22
N VAL A 782 9.94 -33.01 -32.38
CA VAL A 782 11.34 -32.68 -32.66
C VAL A 782 11.54 -31.18 -32.50
N VAL A 783 12.62 -30.78 -31.81
CA VAL A 783 13.01 -29.37 -31.64
C VAL A 783 14.31 -29.15 -32.39
N ILE A 784 14.29 -28.29 -33.41
CA ILE A 784 15.46 -27.90 -34.18
C ILE A 784 16.04 -26.63 -33.53
N GLY A 785 17.17 -26.77 -32.84
CA GLY A 785 17.81 -25.72 -32.05
C GLY A 785 17.70 -25.95 -30.54
N GLY A 786 18.82 -26.23 -29.89
CA GLY A 786 18.99 -26.44 -28.45
C GLY A 786 19.33 -25.16 -27.67
N GLY A 787 18.90 -23.98 -28.16
CA GLY A 787 18.96 -22.72 -27.42
C GLY A 787 17.83 -22.58 -26.39
N ILE A 788 17.86 -21.49 -25.60
CA ILE A 788 16.93 -21.21 -24.49
C ILE A 788 15.46 -21.52 -24.83
N ILE A 789 14.93 -20.95 -25.92
CA ILE A 789 13.52 -21.12 -26.34
C ILE A 789 13.21 -22.58 -26.66
N GLY A 790 14.10 -23.26 -27.39
CA GLY A 790 13.92 -24.68 -27.75
C GLY A 790 13.91 -25.58 -26.52
N LEU A 791 14.81 -25.33 -25.55
CA LEU A 791 14.89 -26.10 -24.30
C LEU A 791 13.73 -25.81 -23.34
N GLU A 792 13.24 -24.58 -23.27
CA GLU A 792 12.03 -24.22 -22.53
C GLU A 792 10.81 -24.96 -23.09
N MET A 793 10.57 -24.88 -24.40
CA MET A 793 9.42 -25.56 -25.02
C MET A 793 9.54 -27.08 -25.01
N ALA A 794 10.75 -27.63 -25.21
CA ALA A 794 11.03 -29.04 -25.00
C ALA A 794 10.65 -29.49 -23.59
N SER A 795 10.99 -28.69 -22.58
CA SER A 795 10.66 -28.97 -21.17
C SER A 795 9.16 -28.93 -20.90
N VAL A 796 8.42 -27.95 -21.45
CA VAL A 796 6.95 -27.87 -21.32
C VAL A 796 6.31 -29.15 -21.87
N TRP A 797 6.53 -29.46 -23.15
CA TRP A 797 5.82 -30.54 -23.82
C TRP A 797 6.27 -31.93 -23.34
N SER A 798 7.55 -32.12 -23.00
CA SER A 798 8.04 -33.36 -22.37
C SER A 798 7.35 -33.63 -21.02
N ARG A 799 7.11 -32.61 -20.19
CA ARG A 799 6.43 -32.76 -18.90
C ARG A 799 4.93 -33.02 -19.02
N LEU A 800 4.31 -32.61 -20.13
CA LEU A 800 2.90 -32.86 -20.43
C LEU A 800 2.66 -34.21 -21.12
N GLY A 801 3.72 -34.90 -21.57
CA GLY A 801 3.66 -36.29 -22.05
C GLY A 801 4.29 -36.56 -23.43
N SER A 802 4.85 -35.54 -24.11
CA SER A 802 5.47 -35.71 -25.42
C SER A 802 6.82 -36.42 -25.36
N GLU A 803 7.11 -37.32 -26.30
CA GLU A 803 8.46 -37.81 -26.58
C GLU A 803 9.24 -36.71 -27.34
N VAL A 804 10.15 -36.02 -26.64
CA VAL A 804 10.89 -34.88 -27.22
C VAL A 804 12.32 -35.25 -27.62
N THR A 805 12.70 -34.90 -28.86
CA THR A 805 14.09 -34.97 -29.34
C THR A 805 14.58 -33.61 -29.80
N VAL A 806 15.63 -33.09 -29.15
CA VAL A 806 16.30 -31.83 -29.50
C VAL A 806 17.46 -32.14 -30.45
N VAL A 807 17.44 -31.55 -31.65
CA VAL A 807 18.51 -31.61 -32.66
C VAL A 807 19.23 -30.28 -32.67
N GLU A 808 20.53 -30.29 -32.38
CA GLU A 808 21.36 -29.09 -32.30
C GLU A 808 22.62 -29.27 -33.16
N PHE A 809 22.91 -28.28 -34.00
CA PHE A 809 24.05 -28.25 -34.91
C PHE A 809 25.37 -28.14 -34.14
N LEU A 810 25.40 -27.33 -33.10
CA LEU A 810 26.54 -27.12 -32.22
C LEU A 810 26.79 -28.34 -31.31
N GLY A 811 28.03 -28.46 -30.81
CA GLY A 811 28.42 -29.52 -29.88
C GLY A 811 27.91 -29.34 -28.45
N GLN A 812 27.14 -28.28 -28.15
CA GLN A 812 26.62 -27.95 -26.83
C GLN A 812 25.25 -27.29 -26.94
N ILE A 813 24.48 -27.28 -25.84
CA ILE A 813 23.16 -26.65 -25.73
C ILE A 813 23.22 -25.33 -24.95
N GLY A 814 22.09 -24.64 -24.79
CA GLY A 814 21.93 -23.46 -23.93
C GLY A 814 22.02 -22.13 -24.67
N GLY A 815 22.72 -22.10 -25.81
CA GLY A 815 22.90 -20.92 -26.66
C GLY A 815 24.14 -20.09 -26.31
N PRO A 816 24.29 -18.88 -26.90
CA PRO A 816 25.44 -18.01 -26.68
C PRO A 816 25.58 -17.57 -25.20
N GLY A 817 26.81 -17.47 -24.72
CA GLY A 817 27.13 -16.98 -23.37
C GLY A 817 27.10 -18.04 -22.25
N MET A 818 26.35 -19.14 -22.39
CA MET A 818 26.30 -20.19 -21.37
C MET A 818 27.65 -20.92 -21.22
N ASP A 819 28.13 -21.06 -19.98
CA ASP A 819 29.36 -21.80 -19.67
C ASP A 819 29.26 -23.29 -20.05
N ALA A 820 30.34 -23.84 -20.62
CA ALA A 820 30.37 -25.19 -21.16
C ALA A 820 30.16 -26.29 -20.10
N GLU A 821 30.61 -26.07 -18.86
CA GLU A 821 30.38 -27.00 -17.76
C GLU A 821 28.90 -27.03 -17.36
N ILE A 822 28.30 -25.84 -17.27
CA ILE A 822 26.89 -25.63 -16.93
C ILE A 822 25.97 -26.19 -18.02
N SER A 823 26.29 -25.97 -19.30
CA SER A 823 25.59 -26.57 -20.45
C SER A 823 25.61 -28.11 -20.38
N LYS A 824 26.78 -28.71 -20.09
CA LYS A 824 26.92 -30.16 -19.92
C LYS A 824 26.11 -30.71 -18.75
N GLN A 825 26.02 -29.96 -17.64
CA GLN A 825 25.15 -30.32 -16.53
C GLN A 825 23.67 -30.22 -16.92
N ALA A 826 23.25 -29.11 -17.53
CA ALA A 826 21.87 -28.92 -18.02
C ALA A 826 21.43 -30.06 -18.96
N GLN A 827 22.26 -30.42 -19.95
CA GLN A 827 21.98 -31.51 -20.88
C GLN A 827 21.78 -32.84 -20.15
N LYS A 828 22.61 -33.14 -19.14
CA LYS A 828 22.49 -34.35 -18.31
C LYS A 828 21.20 -34.36 -17.49
N LEU A 829 20.82 -33.24 -16.87
CA LEU A 829 19.65 -33.14 -15.99
C LEU A 829 18.33 -33.14 -16.77
N LEU A 830 18.28 -32.46 -17.92
CA LEU A 830 17.15 -32.53 -18.85
C LEU A 830 17.04 -33.92 -19.51
N GLY A 831 18.17 -34.58 -19.76
CA GLY A 831 18.19 -35.97 -20.24
C GLY A 831 17.55 -36.97 -19.26
N LYS A 832 17.71 -36.75 -17.93
CA LYS A 832 17.00 -37.55 -16.91
C LYS A 832 15.48 -37.38 -16.94
N GLN A 833 14.98 -36.24 -17.41
CA GLN A 833 13.55 -35.95 -17.56
C GLN A 833 12.94 -36.56 -18.83
N GLY A 834 13.73 -37.28 -19.65
CA GLY A 834 13.27 -37.97 -20.86
C GLY A 834 13.56 -37.24 -22.18
N ILE A 835 14.10 -36.01 -22.13
CA ILE A 835 14.46 -35.25 -23.33
C ILE A 835 15.68 -35.87 -24.01
N LYS A 836 15.54 -36.27 -25.28
CA LYS A 836 16.63 -36.82 -26.09
C LYS A 836 17.42 -35.68 -26.73
N PHE A 837 18.75 -35.81 -26.78
CA PHE A 837 19.65 -34.80 -27.36
C PHE A 837 20.48 -35.39 -28.50
N MET A 838 20.45 -34.71 -29.65
CA MET A 838 21.29 -34.94 -30.82
C MET A 838 22.09 -33.66 -31.10
N THR A 839 23.11 -33.40 -30.28
CA THR A 839 24.09 -32.31 -30.50
C THR A 839 25.08 -32.69 -31.60
N GLY A 840 25.73 -31.70 -32.22
CA GLY A 840 26.63 -31.93 -33.35
C GLY A 840 25.93 -32.53 -34.57
N THR A 841 24.63 -32.27 -34.73
CA THR A 841 23.75 -32.91 -35.72
C THR A 841 23.05 -31.84 -36.56
N LYS A 842 23.15 -31.97 -37.89
CA LYS A 842 22.58 -31.06 -38.87
C LYS A 842 21.27 -31.65 -39.41
N VAL A 843 20.22 -30.83 -39.51
CA VAL A 843 19.03 -31.15 -40.30
C VAL A 843 19.33 -30.84 -41.77
N VAL A 844 19.09 -31.80 -42.66
CA VAL A 844 19.38 -31.70 -44.11
C VAL A 844 18.14 -31.27 -44.87
N SER A 845 17.01 -31.91 -44.60
CA SER A 845 15.72 -31.66 -45.25
C SER A 845 14.58 -32.12 -44.35
N GLY A 846 13.35 -31.73 -44.70
CA GLY A 846 12.15 -32.38 -44.18
C GLY A 846 11.02 -32.43 -45.20
N ASP A 847 10.04 -33.27 -44.90
CA ASP A 847 8.84 -33.53 -45.70
C ASP A 847 7.62 -33.52 -44.76
N ASP A 848 6.65 -32.67 -45.06
CA ASP A 848 5.41 -32.43 -44.30
C ASP A 848 4.14 -32.93 -45.03
N SER A 849 4.30 -33.55 -46.21
CA SER A 849 3.21 -34.05 -47.05
C SER A 849 2.43 -35.22 -46.43
N GLY A 850 3.05 -35.94 -45.49
CA GLY A 850 2.44 -37.05 -44.75
C GLY A 850 1.56 -36.60 -43.58
N SER A 851 1.04 -37.57 -42.81
CA SER A 851 0.33 -37.27 -41.55
C SER A 851 1.27 -36.75 -40.46
N THR A 852 2.51 -37.26 -40.43
CA THR A 852 3.63 -36.81 -39.60
C THR A 852 4.66 -36.07 -40.44
N VAL A 853 5.53 -35.28 -39.79
CA VAL A 853 6.67 -34.62 -40.43
C VAL A 853 7.88 -35.55 -40.36
N THR A 854 8.54 -35.74 -41.49
CA THR A 854 9.75 -36.54 -41.64
C THR A 854 10.96 -35.62 -41.78
N LEU A 855 12.00 -35.79 -40.95
CA LEU A 855 13.23 -34.99 -40.98
C LEU A 855 14.43 -35.89 -41.25
N ASN A 856 15.26 -35.53 -42.23
CA ASN A 856 16.54 -36.19 -42.47
C ASN A 856 17.65 -35.42 -41.76
N VAL A 857 18.45 -36.13 -40.95
CA VAL A 857 19.51 -35.55 -40.13
C VAL A 857 20.84 -36.30 -40.32
N GLU A 858 21.94 -35.58 -40.31
CA GLU A 858 23.31 -36.11 -40.39
C GLU A 858 24.19 -35.57 -39.26
N ALA A 859 25.36 -36.16 -39.04
CA ALA A 859 26.36 -35.53 -38.19
C ALA A 859 26.85 -34.23 -38.84
N ALA A 860 27.03 -33.15 -38.07
CA ALA A 860 27.42 -31.84 -38.60
C ALA A 860 28.82 -31.81 -39.27
N LYS A 861 29.63 -32.86 -39.07
CA LYS A 861 30.92 -33.10 -39.75
C LYS A 861 30.78 -33.99 -41.02
N GLY A 862 29.56 -34.23 -41.49
CA GLY A 862 29.22 -35.22 -42.51
C GLY A 862 29.05 -36.62 -41.92
N GLY A 863 28.18 -37.43 -42.51
CA GLY A 863 27.99 -38.82 -42.10
C GLY A 863 26.85 -39.53 -42.83
N LYS A 864 26.44 -40.70 -42.32
CA LYS A 864 25.24 -41.39 -42.80
C LYS A 864 24.00 -40.68 -42.28
N GLU A 865 23.09 -40.31 -43.19
CA GLU A 865 21.78 -39.77 -42.85
C GLU A 865 20.95 -40.74 -41.99
N LYS A 866 20.14 -40.16 -41.11
CA LYS A 866 19.13 -40.82 -40.30
C LYS A 866 17.82 -40.06 -40.44
N THR A 867 16.73 -40.78 -40.50
CA THR A 867 15.39 -40.20 -40.57
C THR A 867 14.76 -40.16 -39.18
N LEU A 868 14.13 -39.04 -38.84
CA LEU A 868 13.32 -38.83 -37.64
C LEU A 868 11.88 -38.55 -38.07
N GLU A 869 10.90 -39.10 -37.34
CA GLU A 869 9.48 -38.84 -37.55
C GLU A 869 8.90 -38.16 -36.31
N ALA A 870 8.11 -37.09 -36.51
CA ALA A 870 7.44 -36.35 -35.44
C ALA A 870 6.02 -35.95 -35.84
N ASP A 871 5.13 -35.83 -34.86
CA ASP A 871 3.80 -35.22 -35.10
C ASP A 871 3.96 -33.70 -35.28
N VAL A 872 4.90 -33.10 -34.52
CA VAL A 872 5.17 -31.66 -34.48
C VAL A 872 6.68 -31.39 -34.51
N VAL A 873 7.10 -30.39 -35.28
CA VAL A 873 8.48 -29.91 -35.39
C VAL A 873 8.53 -28.44 -34.99
N LEU A 874 9.24 -28.14 -33.89
CA LEU A 874 9.53 -26.77 -33.46
C LEU A 874 10.85 -26.28 -34.08
N VAL A 875 10.76 -25.21 -34.85
CA VAL A 875 11.92 -24.45 -35.35
C VAL A 875 12.31 -23.38 -34.31
N ALA A 876 13.44 -23.60 -33.64
CA ALA A 876 13.98 -22.75 -32.57
C ALA A 876 15.46 -22.35 -32.80
N ILE A 877 15.87 -22.21 -34.07
CA ILE A 877 17.24 -21.91 -34.51
C ILE A 877 17.71 -20.46 -34.27
N GLY A 878 17.10 -19.75 -33.33
CA GLY A 878 17.36 -18.34 -33.04
C GLY A 878 16.35 -17.37 -33.65
N ARG A 879 16.64 -16.08 -33.47
CA ARG A 879 15.78 -14.95 -33.86
C ARG A 879 16.58 -13.93 -34.67
N ARG A 880 15.89 -13.18 -35.53
CA ARG A 880 16.49 -12.12 -36.36
C ARG A 880 15.76 -10.77 -36.18
N PRO A 881 16.43 -9.63 -36.38
CA PRO A 881 15.80 -8.31 -36.37
C PRO A 881 14.58 -8.22 -37.27
N TYR A 882 13.55 -7.48 -36.85
CA TYR A 882 12.38 -7.20 -37.66
C TYR A 882 12.46 -5.79 -38.27
N THR A 883 12.89 -5.71 -39.53
CA THR A 883 13.06 -4.46 -40.30
C THR A 883 12.16 -4.39 -41.54
N ALA A 884 11.44 -5.46 -41.86
CA ALA A 884 10.60 -5.55 -43.05
C ALA A 884 9.43 -4.55 -43.01
N GLY A 885 9.22 -3.84 -44.12
CA GLY A 885 8.14 -2.84 -44.28
C GLY A 885 8.37 -1.51 -43.58
N LEU A 886 9.53 -1.30 -42.95
CA LEU A 886 9.83 -0.09 -42.18
C LEU A 886 10.17 1.12 -43.06
N GLY A 887 10.52 0.96 -44.34
CA GLY A 887 10.86 2.07 -45.25
C GLY A 887 12.28 2.63 -45.03
N LEU A 888 13.24 1.80 -44.62
CA LEU A 888 14.61 2.20 -44.28
C LEU A 888 15.37 2.81 -45.48
N GLU A 889 15.02 2.38 -46.69
CA GLU A 889 15.49 2.90 -47.96
C GLU A 889 15.20 4.40 -48.15
N ASN A 890 14.13 4.92 -47.54
CA ASN A 890 13.74 6.33 -47.64
C ASN A 890 14.59 7.25 -46.74
N ILE A 891 15.36 6.67 -45.81
CA ILE A 891 16.11 7.42 -44.78
C ILE A 891 17.61 7.08 -44.70
N GLY A 892 18.05 6.01 -45.36
CA GLY A 892 19.48 5.68 -45.53
C GLY A 892 20.17 5.16 -44.28
N ILE A 893 19.47 4.41 -43.42
CA ILE A 893 20.06 3.74 -42.25
C ILE A 893 20.88 2.51 -42.69
N ASP A 894 22.06 2.35 -42.08
CA ASP A 894 22.92 1.18 -42.30
C ASP A 894 22.38 -0.07 -41.60
N ILE A 895 22.50 -1.20 -42.31
CA ILE A 895 22.15 -2.54 -41.84
C ILE A 895 23.41 -3.42 -41.92
N ASP A 896 23.68 -4.21 -40.89
CA ASP A 896 24.83 -5.13 -40.87
C ASP A 896 24.58 -6.48 -41.57
N ASP A 897 25.60 -7.33 -41.60
CA ASP A 897 25.59 -8.68 -42.19
C ASP A 897 24.54 -9.63 -41.56
N LYS A 898 23.98 -9.27 -40.42
CA LYS A 898 22.97 -10.04 -39.65
C LYS A 898 21.59 -9.38 -39.68
N GLY A 899 21.41 -8.32 -40.47
CA GLY A 899 20.15 -7.59 -40.59
C GLY A 899 19.86 -6.62 -39.44
N ARG A 900 20.83 -6.35 -38.55
CA ARG A 900 20.68 -5.42 -37.43
C ARG A 900 20.91 -3.99 -37.90
N LEU A 901 20.17 -3.04 -37.35
CA LEU A 901 20.40 -1.62 -37.60
C LEU A 901 21.66 -1.17 -36.85
N VAL A 902 22.55 -0.46 -37.54
CA VAL A 902 23.81 0.02 -36.96
C VAL A 902 23.57 1.24 -36.08
N ILE A 903 24.15 1.23 -34.89
CA ILE A 903 24.09 2.32 -33.91
C ILE A 903 25.46 2.74 -33.39
N ASP A 904 25.55 3.95 -32.85
CA ASP A 904 26.65 4.41 -31.99
C ASP A 904 26.41 4.11 -30.50
N GLN A 905 27.25 4.68 -29.63
CA GLN A 905 27.17 4.51 -28.17
C GLN A 905 25.98 5.25 -27.51
N GLU A 906 25.36 6.20 -28.20
CA GLU A 906 24.17 6.93 -27.77
C GLU A 906 22.88 6.38 -28.41
N TYR A 907 22.96 5.16 -28.97
CA TYR A 907 21.91 4.47 -29.73
C TYR A 907 21.52 5.14 -31.05
N ARG A 908 22.24 6.17 -31.52
CA ARG A 908 21.92 6.92 -32.73
C ARG A 908 22.33 6.15 -33.98
N THR A 909 21.57 6.35 -35.04
CA THR A 909 21.94 5.95 -36.40
C THR A 909 22.81 7.02 -37.07
N LYS A 910 23.03 6.92 -38.40
CA LYS A 910 23.56 8.03 -39.21
C LYS A 910 22.77 9.34 -39.10
N SER A 911 21.49 9.28 -38.71
CA SER A 911 20.68 10.46 -38.37
C SER A 911 20.65 10.64 -36.86
N GLU A 912 21.19 11.75 -36.34
CA GLU A 912 21.39 11.96 -34.90
C GLU A 912 20.10 11.90 -34.06
N HIS A 913 18.96 12.26 -34.67
CA HIS A 913 17.64 12.25 -34.05
C HIS A 913 16.90 10.91 -34.17
N ILE A 914 17.43 9.94 -34.91
CA ILE A 914 16.88 8.58 -35.02
C ILE A 914 17.74 7.60 -34.23
N ARG A 915 17.15 6.94 -33.23
CA ARG A 915 17.80 5.94 -32.38
C ARG A 915 17.19 4.54 -32.56
N VAL A 916 17.95 3.50 -32.23
CA VAL A 916 17.49 2.09 -32.30
C VAL A 916 17.81 1.34 -31.01
N ILE A 917 16.83 0.59 -30.50
CA ILE A 917 16.92 -0.18 -29.25
C ILE A 917 16.24 -1.56 -29.35
N GLY A 918 16.52 -2.43 -28.39
CA GLY A 918 15.99 -3.78 -28.28
C GLY A 918 16.61 -4.78 -29.26
N ASP A 919 15.83 -5.78 -29.69
CA ASP A 919 16.34 -6.88 -30.52
C ASP A 919 16.72 -6.48 -31.97
N CYS A 920 16.34 -5.28 -32.42
CA CYS A 920 16.60 -4.85 -33.80
C CYS A 920 18.01 -4.26 -34.02
N THR A 921 18.83 -4.21 -32.96
CA THR A 921 20.21 -3.68 -32.96
C THR A 921 21.20 -4.66 -32.29
N PHE A 922 22.41 -4.22 -32.00
CA PHE A 922 23.48 -4.99 -31.33
C PHE A 922 23.09 -5.46 -29.90
N GLY A 923 23.83 -6.45 -29.38
CA GLY A 923 23.68 -6.98 -28.02
C GLY A 923 22.81 -8.24 -27.91
N PRO A 924 22.58 -8.75 -26.69
CA PRO A 924 21.74 -9.91 -26.46
C PRO A 924 20.25 -9.55 -26.63
N MET A 925 19.49 -10.43 -27.30
CA MET A 925 18.04 -10.28 -27.52
C MET A 925 17.26 -10.69 -26.26
N LEU A 926 17.29 -9.82 -25.25
CA LEU A 926 16.68 -10.04 -23.93
C LEU A 926 15.73 -8.88 -23.59
N ALA A 927 14.65 -9.19 -22.88
CA ALA A 927 13.61 -8.22 -22.54
C ALA A 927 14.18 -7.06 -21.69
N HIS A 928 14.80 -7.37 -20.56
CA HIS A 928 15.42 -6.39 -19.66
C HIS A 928 16.57 -5.60 -20.31
N LYS A 929 17.35 -6.20 -21.22
CA LYS A 929 18.30 -5.45 -22.07
C LYS A 929 17.58 -4.35 -22.85
N ALA A 930 16.44 -4.68 -23.45
CA ALA A 930 15.64 -3.72 -24.18
C ALA A 930 14.99 -2.65 -23.26
N GLU A 931 14.70 -2.97 -21.99
CA GLU A 931 14.22 -1.98 -21.00
C GLU A 931 15.32 -0.98 -20.61
N GLU A 932 16.53 -1.47 -20.30
CA GLU A 932 17.68 -0.61 -19.95
C GLU A 932 18.08 0.32 -21.11
N GLU A 933 18.15 -0.21 -22.34
CA GLU A 933 18.40 0.62 -23.53
C GLU A 933 17.29 1.66 -23.76
N ALA A 934 16.03 1.31 -23.49
CA ALA A 934 14.90 2.23 -23.62
C ALA A 934 14.98 3.39 -22.64
N VAL A 935 15.37 3.12 -21.39
CA VAL A 935 15.62 4.16 -20.39
C VAL A 935 16.80 5.03 -20.83
N ALA A 936 17.94 4.43 -21.17
CA ALA A 936 19.15 5.16 -21.56
C ALA A 936 18.94 6.02 -22.82
N ALA A 937 18.27 5.50 -23.86
CA ALA A 937 18.01 6.25 -25.09
C ALA A 937 17.10 7.48 -24.87
N VAL A 938 16.12 7.39 -23.97
CA VAL A 938 15.29 8.55 -23.60
C VAL A 938 16.06 9.54 -22.73
N GLU A 939 16.91 9.09 -21.82
CA GLU A 939 17.75 9.99 -21.02
C GLU A 939 18.85 10.69 -21.85
N TYR A 940 19.35 10.05 -22.92
CA TYR A 940 20.14 10.77 -23.92
C TYR A 940 19.35 11.89 -24.62
N ILE A 941 18.06 11.68 -24.91
CA ILE A 941 17.21 12.72 -25.52
C ILE A 941 16.91 13.87 -24.55
N THR A 942 16.65 13.58 -23.26
CA THR A 942 16.18 14.60 -22.30
C THR A 942 17.26 15.21 -21.40
N LYS A 943 18.36 14.49 -21.18
CA LYS A 943 19.44 14.85 -20.23
C LYS A 943 20.84 14.85 -20.87
N GLY A 944 20.98 14.40 -22.12
CA GLY A 944 22.25 14.28 -22.81
C GLY A 944 23.17 13.16 -22.27
N HIS A 945 22.67 12.30 -21.39
CA HIS A 945 23.42 11.16 -20.85
C HIS A 945 22.48 10.00 -20.50
N GLY A 946 22.93 8.78 -20.75
CA GLY A 946 22.29 7.53 -20.35
C GLY A 946 23.36 6.43 -20.24
N HIS A 947 23.06 5.31 -19.58
CA HIS A 947 24.03 4.24 -19.39
C HIS A 947 23.39 2.86 -19.39
N VAL A 948 24.07 1.88 -19.99
CA VAL A 948 23.76 0.45 -19.87
C VAL A 948 25.08 -0.32 -19.76
N ASN A 949 25.26 -1.04 -18.66
CA ASN A 949 26.41 -1.93 -18.49
C ASN A 949 26.11 -3.32 -19.08
N TYR A 950 26.51 -3.53 -20.34
CA TYR A 950 26.29 -4.82 -21.04
C TYR A 950 26.96 -6.02 -20.37
N ALA A 951 28.00 -5.82 -19.55
CA ALA A 951 28.63 -6.91 -18.79
C ALA A 951 27.78 -7.38 -17.60
N ALA A 952 26.88 -6.52 -17.09
CA ALA A 952 25.95 -6.80 -16.00
C ALA A 952 24.52 -7.09 -16.51
N ILE A 953 24.36 -7.56 -17.75
CA ILE A 953 23.05 -8.05 -18.23
C ILE A 953 22.95 -9.55 -17.93
N PRO A 954 22.12 -10.00 -16.95
CA PRO A 954 21.96 -11.41 -16.68
C PRO A 954 21.19 -12.11 -17.81
N SER A 955 21.39 -13.41 -17.95
CA SER A 955 20.66 -14.29 -18.85
C SER A 955 20.09 -15.46 -18.05
N VAL A 956 18.84 -15.85 -18.34
CA VAL A 956 18.16 -16.92 -17.61
C VAL A 956 17.40 -17.83 -18.57
N MET A 957 17.60 -19.14 -18.40
CA MET A 957 16.85 -20.22 -19.04
C MET A 957 16.00 -20.91 -17.99
N TYR A 958 14.68 -20.82 -18.13
CA TYR A 958 13.72 -21.21 -17.09
C TYR A 958 13.31 -22.69 -17.22
N THR A 959 14.29 -23.54 -17.50
CA THR A 959 14.17 -25.00 -17.39
C THR A 959 14.02 -25.41 -15.92
N TYR A 960 13.94 -26.71 -15.65
CA TYR A 960 14.09 -27.21 -14.28
C TYR A 960 15.21 -28.27 -14.25
N PRO A 961 16.28 -28.09 -13.46
CA PRO A 961 16.62 -26.85 -12.75
C PRO A 961 16.76 -25.65 -13.69
N GLU A 962 16.63 -24.44 -13.14
CA GLU A 962 16.88 -23.20 -13.90
C GLU A 962 18.39 -23.07 -14.17
N VAL A 963 18.74 -22.32 -15.22
CA VAL A 963 20.13 -21.93 -15.48
C VAL A 963 20.19 -20.41 -15.66
N ALA A 964 21.07 -19.76 -14.92
CA ALA A 964 21.25 -18.31 -14.98
C ALA A 964 22.74 -17.95 -15.01
N TRP A 965 23.11 -16.88 -15.73
CA TRP A 965 24.48 -16.40 -15.79
C TRP A 965 24.56 -14.88 -15.99
N VAL A 966 25.66 -14.27 -15.56
CA VAL A 966 25.99 -12.85 -15.79
C VAL A 966 27.51 -12.68 -15.85
N GLY A 967 27.99 -11.69 -16.61
CA GLY A 967 29.40 -11.55 -16.95
C GLY A 967 29.87 -12.61 -17.96
N GLN A 968 31.18 -12.88 -17.97
CA GLN A 968 31.84 -13.72 -18.97
C GLN A 968 31.76 -15.22 -18.61
N ASN A 969 31.73 -16.10 -19.62
CA ASN A 969 31.99 -17.54 -19.40
C ASN A 969 33.49 -17.87 -19.40
N GLU A 970 33.83 -19.08 -18.96
CA GLU A 970 35.23 -19.47 -18.80
C GLU A 970 36.01 -19.49 -20.13
N ALA A 971 35.34 -19.80 -21.25
CA ALA A 971 35.95 -19.77 -22.57
C ALA A 971 36.30 -18.34 -23.02
N GLU A 972 35.45 -17.35 -22.71
CA GLU A 972 35.68 -15.93 -22.99
C GLU A 972 36.82 -15.35 -22.14
N VAL A 973 36.86 -15.66 -20.83
CA VAL A 973 37.95 -15.21 -19.94
C VAL A 973 39.29 -15.85 -20.35
N LYS A 974 39.27 -17.13 -20.76
CA LYS A 974 40.45 -17.79 -21.31
C LYS A 974 40.90 -17.21 -22.65
N ALA A 975 39.95 -16.78 -23.50
CA ALA A 975 40.24 -16.16 -24.78
C ALA A 975 40.77 -14.71 -24.65
N SER A 976 40.40 -13.99 -23.60
CA SER A 976 40.94 -12.65 -23.32
C SER A 976 42.36 -12.65 -22.74
N GLY A 977 42.87 -13.82 -22.34
CA GLY A 977 44.22 -13.98 -21.78
C GLY A 977 44.36 -13.48 -20.33
N VAL A 978 43.25 -13.21 -19.64
CA VAL A 978 43.24 -12.84 -18.22
C VAL A 978 43.56 -14.08 -17.37
N GLU A 979 44.44 -13.93 -16.38
CA GLU A 979 44.67 -14.98 -15.37
C GLU A 979 43.48 -15.00 -14.42
N TYR A 980 42.80 -16.15 -14.28
CA TYR A 980 41.56 -16.27 -13.51
C TYR A 980 41.59 -17.43 -12.52
N ARG A 981 40.69 -17.36 -11.53
CA ARG A 981 40.35 -18.45 -10.60
C ARG A 981 38.90 -18.87 -10.82
N VAL A 982 38.59 -20.12 -10.48
CA VAL A 982 37.24 -20.67 -10.51
C VAL A 982 36.96 -21.30 -9.15
N GLY A 983 35.84 -20.93 -8.54
CA GLY A 983 35.28 -21.62 -7.38
C GLY A 983 33.86 -22.10 -7.69
N SER A 984 33.46 -23.22 -7.12
CA SER A 984 32.12 -23.78 -7.31
C SER A 984 31.62 -24.47 -6.05
N PHE A 985 30.30 -24.48 -5.88
CA PHE A 985 29.63 -25.16 -4.77
C PHE A 985 28.31 -25.79 -5.23
N PRO A 986 28.08 -27.10 -4.98
CA PRO A 986 26.89 -27.79 -5.45
C PRO A 986 25.71 -27.64 -4.49
N PHE A 987 24.49 -27.58 -5.02
CA PHE A 987 23.26 -27.59 -4.21
C PHE A 987 23.09 -28.89 -3.41
N SER A 988 23.80 -29.97 -3.77
CA SER A 988 23.89 -31.21 -2.99
C SER A 988 24.60 -31.06 -1.64
N ALA A 989 25.28 -29.93 -1.38
CA ALA A 989 25.84 -29.59 -0.08
C ALA A 989 25.01 -28.52 0.68
N ASN A 990 24.11 -27.80 0.00
CA ASN A 990 23.29 -26.75 0.60
C ASN A 990 22.16 -27.30 1.49
N SER A 991 22.02 -26.75 2.70
CA SER A 991 21.02 -27.19 3.68
C SER A 991 19.58 -27.00 3.21
N ARG A 992 19.25 -25.84 2.64
CA ARG A 992 17.89 -25.52 2.15
C ARG A 992 17.50 -26.42 0.97
N ALA A 993 18.41 -26.61 0.03
CA ALA A 993 18.27 -27.52 -1.11
C ALA A 993 17.97 -28.96 -0.66
N LYS A 994 18.74 -29.49 0.30
CA LYS A 994 18.49 -30.81 0.91
C LYS A 994 17.12 -30.90 1.57
N THR A 995 16.75 -29.94 2.42
CA THR A 995 15.43 -29.92 3.08
C THR A 995 14.28 -29.84 2.06
N ASN A 996 14.49 -29.16 0.93
CA ASN A 996 13.51 -29.06 -0.14
C ASN A 996 13.48 -30.28 -1.08
N LEU A 997 14.35 -31.29 -0.90
CA LEU A 997 14.59 -32.39 -1.86
C LEU A 997 14.87 -31.91 -3.29
N ASP A 998 15.54 -30.77 -3.41
CA ASP A 998 15.81 -30.06 -4.65
C ASP A 998 17.26 -29.57 -4.61
N SER A 999 18.16 -30.45 -5.04
CA SER A 999 19.60 -30.34 -4.74
C SER A 999 20.49 -30.70 -5.94
N GLU A 1000 19.93 -30.65 -7.14
CA GLU A 1000 20.70 -30.80 -8.37
C GLU A 1000 21.30 -29.45 -8.82
N GLY A 1001 22.50 -29.51 -9.40
CA GLY A 1001 23.23 -28.35 -9.92
C GLY A 1001 24.20 -27.71 -8.93
N GLN A 1002 24.72 -26.53 -9.29
CA GLN A 1002 25.79 -25.81 -8.60
C GLN A 1002 25.78 -24.31 -8.91
N VAL A 1003 26.47 -23.54 -8.07
CA VAL A 1003 26.95 -22.19 -8.39
C VAL A 1003 28.43 -22.27 -8.80
N LYS A 1004 28.84 -21.51 -9.81
CA LYS A 1004 30.21 -21.36 -10.32
C LYS A 1004 30.57 -19.88 -10.45
N PHE A 1005 31.68 -19.48 -9.87
CA PHE A 1005 32.26 -18.14 -9.95
C PHE A 1005 33.53 -18.17 -10.80
N ILE A 1006 33.79 -17.07 -11.50
CA ILE A 1006 35.02 -16.80 -12.24
C ILE A 1006 35.50 -15.42 -11.82
N ALA A 1007 36.73 -15.33 -11.29
CA ALA A 1007 37.31 -14.08 -10.79
C ALA A 1007 38.74 -13.87 -11.29
N ASP A 1008 39.16 -12.62 -11.44
CA ASP A 1008 40.54 -12.27 -11.80
C ASP A 1008 41.52 -12.71 -10.70
N ALA A 1009 42.60 -13.39 -11.09
CA ALA A 1009 43.49 -14.06 -10.14
C ALA A 1009 44.36 -13.11 -9.30
N LYS A 1010 44.44 -11.81 -9.65
CA LYS A 1010 45.28 -10.81 -8.99
C LYS A 1010 44.48 -9.87 -8.08
N THR A 1011 43.27 -9.51 -8.52
CA THR A 1011 42.39 -8.53 -7.88
C THR A 1011 41.18 -9.16 -7.19
N ASP A 1012 40.93 -10.45 -7.44
CA ASP A 1012 39.73 -11.20 -7.02
C ASP A 1012 38.39 -10.63 -7.55
N ARG A 1013 38.44 -9.64 -8.46
CA ARG A 1013 37.26 -9.05 -9.10
C ARG A 1013 36.48 -10.12 -9.84
N ILE A 1014 35.17 -10.16 -9.62
CA ILE A 1014 34.27 -11.09 -10.31
C ILE A 1014 34.20 -10.73 -11.80
N LEU A 1015 34.47 -11.71 -12.66
CA LEU A 1015 34.42 -11.62 -14.13
C LEU A 1015 33.15 -12.26 -14.69
N GLY A 1016 32.62 -13.28 -14.00
CA GLY A 1016 31.35 -13.90 -14.34
C GLY A 1016 30.88 -14.89 -13.28
N VAL A 1017 29.56 -15.08 -13.22
CA VAL A 1017 28.92 -16.03 -12.30
C VAL A 1017 27.85 -16.81 -13.06
N HIS A 1018 27.84 -18.12 -12.85
CA HIS A 1018 26.97 -19.07 -13.55
C HIS A 1018 26.32 -20.02 -12.54
N ILE A 1019 25.02 -20.20 -12.64
CA ILE A 1019 24.20 -20.96 -11.69
C ILE A 1019 23.36 -21.95 -12.48
N ILE A 1020 23.34 -23.20 -12.04
CA ILE A 1020 22.32 -24.19 -12.42
C ILE A 1020 21.72 -24.74 -11.13
N GLY A 1021 20.40 -24.64 -10.95
CA GLY A 1021 19.75 -25.05 -9.71
C GLY A 1021 18.35 -24.47 -9.51
N PRO A 1022 17.72 -24.73 -8.36
CA PRO A 1022 16.45 -24.10 -8.00
C PRO A 1022 16.62 -22.58 -7.83
N ASN A 1023 15.67 -21.79 -8.36
CA ASN A 1023 15.64 -20.32 -8.24
C ASN A 1023 16.93 -19.62 -8.71
N ALA A 1024 17.62 -20.18 -9.71
CA ALA A 1024 18.82 -19.58 -10.29
C ALA A 1024 18.53 -18.18 -10.88
N GLY A 1025 17.34 -17.98 -11.46
CA GLY A 1025 16.90 -16.70 -12.02
C GLY A 1025 16.71 -15.60 -10.97
N GLU A 1026 16.49 -15.95 -9.71
CA GLU A 1026 16.41 -15.00 -8.59
C GLU A 1026 17.80 -14.73 -7.99
N MET A 1027 18.60 -15.79 -7.76
CA MET A 1027 19.93 -15.67 -7.15
C MET A 1027 20.93 -14.91 -8.03
N ILE A 1028 20.78 -14.94 -9.36
CA ILE A 1028 21.69 -14.22 -10.28
C ILE A 1028 21.64 -12.69 -10.12
N ALA A 1029 20.59 -12.14 -9.50
CA ALA A 1029 20.50 -10.72 -9.19
C ALA A 1029 21.61 -10.26 -8.24
N GLU A 1030 22.06 -11.11 -7.31
CA GLU A 1030 23.19 -10.80 -6.42
C GLU A 1030 24.51 -10.72 -7.20
N ALA A 1031 24.74 -11.64 -8.15
CA ALA A 1031 25.90 -11.58 -9.04
C ALA A 1031 25.88 -10.36 -9.94
N THR A 1032 24.70 -10.00 -10.46
CA THR A 1032 24.51 -8.83 -11.31
C THR A 1032 24.92 -7.56 -10.56
N LEU A 1033 24.43 -7.39 -9.33
CA LEU A 1033 24.78 -6.28 -8.47
C LEU A 1033 26.27 -6.27 -8.09
N ALA A 1034 26.86 -7.44 -7.83
CA ALA A 1034 28.28 -7.56 -7.51
C ALA A 1034 29.18 -7.16 -8.70
N ILE A 1035 28.85 -7.57 -9.93
CA ILE A 1035 29.58 -7.19 -11.15
C ILE A 1035 29.43 -5.68 -11.43
N GLU A 1036 28.23 -5.12 -11.21
CA GLU A 1036 27.95 -3.69 -11.39
C GLU A 1036 28.83 -2.81 -10.48
N TYR A 1037 29.00 -3.19 -9.21
CA TYR A 1037 29.93 -2.52 -8.29
C TYR A 1037 31.40 -2.90 -8.50
N GLY A 1038 31.71 -3.85 -9.39
CA GLY A 1038 33.07 -4.36 -9.61
C GLY A 1038 33.65 -5.10 -8.40
N ALA A 1039 32.79 -5.72 -7.59
CA ALA A 1039 33.14 -6.40 -6.34
C ALA A 1039 34.04 -7.62 -6.54
N SER A 1040 34.74 -8.00 -5.45
CA SER A 1040 35.51 -9.25 -5.38
C SER A 1040 34.65 -10.44 -4.95
N SER A 1041 35.15 -11.66 -5.16
CA SER A 1041 34.50 -12.86 -4.61
C SER A 1041 34.63 -12.93 -3.07
N GLU A 1042 35.69 -12.33 -2.51
CA GLU A 1042 35.83 -12.12 -1.06
C GLU A 1042 34.71 -11.23 -0.47
N ASP A 1043 34.30 -10.14 -1.15
CA ASP A 1043 33.23 -9.26 -0.68
C ASP A 1043 31.89 -10.01 -0.54
N VAL A 1044 31.55 -10.81 -1.55
CA VAL A 1044 30.35 -11.67 -1.55
C VAL A 1044 30.45 -12.72 -0.43
N ALA A 1045 31.59 -13.41 -0.30
CA ALA A 1045 31.79 -14.43 0.72
C ALA A 1045 31.70 -13.89 2.16
N ARG A 1046 32.18 -12.66 2.38
CA ARG A 1046 32.09 -11.96 3.68
C ARG A 1046 30.70 -11.41 3.98
N THR A 1047 29.84 -11.25 2.97
CA THR A 1047 28.46 -10.81 3.15
C THR A 1047 27.66 -11.84 3.95
N CYS A 1048 26.85 -11.35 4.90
CA CYS A 1048 26.07 -12.21 5.80
C CYS A 1048 24.81 -12.71 5.10
N HIS A 1049 24.86 -13.96 4.64
CA HIS A 1049 23.74 -14.66 4.02
C HIS A 1049 22.83 -15.28 5.08
N ALA A 1050 21.51 -15.27 4.84
CA ALA A 1050 20.55 -15.87 5.77
C ALA A 1050 20.60 -17.41 5.74
N HIS A 1051 20.43 -18.04 6.90
CA HIS A 1051 20.47 -19.50 7.05
C HIS A 1051 19.13 -20.07 7.55
N PRO A 1052 18.58 -21.15 6.97
CA PRO A 1052 19.05 -21.83 5.76
C PRO A 1052 18.44 -21.24 4.47
N THR A 1053 19.26 -20.88 3.48
CA THR A 1053 18.81 -20.40 2.16
C THR A 1053 19.61 -20.99 1.00
N LEU A 1054 19.06 -20.93 -0.22
CA LEU A 1054 19.78 -21.33 -1.44
C LEU A 1054 20.99 -20.42 -1.71
N ALA A 1055 20.89 -19.14 -1.35
CA ALA A 1055 21.98 -18.16 -1.48
C ALA A 1055 23.24 -18.53 -0.68
N GLU A 1056 23.15 -19.40 0.34
CA GLU A 1056 24.36 -19.93 0.97
C GLU A 1056 25.26 -20.71 0.00
N ALA A 1057 24.72 -21.34 -1.05
CA ALA A 1057 25.53 -21.93 -2.12
C ALA A 1057 26.29 -20.87 -2.94
N PHE A 1058 25.70 -19.68 -3.10
CA PHE A 1058 26.31 -18.54 -3.75
C PHE A 1058 27.50 -18.02 -2.95
N LYS A 1059 27.30 -17.78 -1.64
CA LYS A 1059 28.36 -17.49 -0.68
C LYS A 1059 29.49 -18.50 -0.69
N GLU A 1060 29.18 -19.79 -0.62
CA GLU A 1060 30.21 -20.84 -0.53
C GLU A 1060 30.98 -20.99 -1.85
N ALA A 1061 30.36 -20.79 -3.01
CA ALA A 1061 31.06 -20.76 -4.30
C ALA A 1061 32.00 -19.55 -4.42
N ALA A 1062 31.57 -18.37 -3.95
CA ALA A 1062 32.44 -17.20 -3.81
C ALA A 1062 33.61 -17.50 -2.85
N THR A 1063 33.33 -18.17 -1.71
CA THR A 1063 34.34 -18.57 -0.72
C THR A 1063 35.36 -19.56 -1.30
N ALA A 1064 34.92 -20.49 -2.15
CA ALA A 1064 35.77 -21.41 -2.91
C ALA A 1064 36.60 -20.73 -4.03
N THR A 1065 36.33 -19.47 -4.37
CA THR A 1065 37.02 -18.74 -5.44
C THR A 1065 38.24 -17.99 -4.89
N TYR A 1066 38.07 -17.20 -3.83
CA TYR A 1066 39.18 -16.50 -3.17
C TYR A 1066 39.97 -17.41 -2.20
N SER A 1067 39.33 -18.44 -1.65
CA SER A 1067 39.85 -19.28 -0.55
C SER A 1067 39.34 -20.73 -0.63
N LYS A 1068 38.72 -21.25 0.43
CA LYS A 1068 38.15 -22.61 0.52
C LYS A 1068 36.76 -22.56 1.14
N ALA A 1069 35.79 -23.25 0.54
CA ALA A 1069 34.47 -23.45 1.11
C ALA A 1069 34.55 -24.08 2.52
N ILE A 1070 33.57 -23.75 3.35
CA ILE A 1070 33.42 -24.27 4.72
C ILE A 1070 32.57 -25.54 4.72
N HIS A 1071 31.62 -25.65 3.79
CA HIS A 1071 30.55 -26.65 3.84
C HIS A 1071 30.60 -27.69 2.69
N PHE A 1072 31.75 -27.90 2.05
CA PHE A 1072 31.94 -28.88 0.95
C PHE A 1072 33.11 -29.83 1.19
#